data_AF-A0A7U3Q2A9-F1
#
_entry.id   AF-A0A7U3Q2A9-F1
#
_cell.length_a   1.000
_cell.length_b   1.000
_cell.length_c   1.000
_cell.angle_alpha   90.00
_cell.angle_beta   90.00
_cell.angle_gamma   90.00
#
_symmetry.space_group_name_H-M   'P 1'
#
loop_
_entity.id
_entity.type
_entity.pdbx_description
1 polymer ?
#
loop_
_entity_poly.entity_id
_entity_poly.type
_entity_poly.pdbx_seq_one_letter_code
_entity_poly.pdbx_strand_id
1 'polypeptide(L)'
;MSATDARAAAGQLEVDNSNSMAKTSTSSCHQPARRSLPGWLNHFNRNDLKVLFRCWVAVWVATLLVLISPSLQNIGIATFFGALVLYIVPPAGILMVYLLASLSLLFGMCLAWAWGLLTMKAAFAVRSDTEMQGLLQSLQQQASVMANQTGQPPAAVANKLVFDGFLLDARIIAIFYVMCCVFIYALARLRYANAKLILMQLFGTIVIDVFLLTGPLLTKFNAKLAQVLVKPGAIGIALGVACSVLVFPQSTSYVLLSQMEQLIRTLEAPLESTRRLFAAEIPPHDAELQAAKGAIIGIFKAMEPALAFLPLDFSRGRWNADDVKSLHGRVREAVVASLFLLDFHVARASAAMRTERLGTGRGTWAGTGTGTGTTTVNSSSPSDDAATDQQPQVEKTDERSDSPECNPCLVDALKSPEHSSVRPGLVEALRGTTADALRVNSQAIKLAAETVHIVNTSRWYLSASSKTRLERLVPELIAMQAQLQSARESCVTNTNDAVIGAHADLFDEQGLLKDRNTISPLVLKGLILSMVLEERIVNAAATMEQVLNHMAQLLKLRTQQRIWLPTRLRYALSWLTSRDMAAPVRGASIESAADPDDVRAQTEDTHRRLRMVSNGNKGARAPERKGIVTRAVVNTYKWLFNPGGVYALRMVVVTIALSIPALLPSTAGFFYREKGIWAVIMAQTCLLMYMADFTFSLVSRGLGTVIGGVLGMVAWYAGSGSGSGNPYGVGATTAVVSVILMWWRLYLPPAFFQASFMTAVTFVLIIGFSWDQNHIVQYGLPGVGYEAFWRRLVTVLVGAAAALIVQIFPKPPSATRHVSKSLANTMRSLNDHHALLVSQWSHPRFDGHDVGGAAAAEHISLKLGENLIDLTGAISLLKIEISTTPFDQKILLSTREKCHAMNQYLGKLLVLSANLPKHLQDRVAQNVGLIENRSVGNVMSVMAIIESSLRTGSPLPERMPVPLVESCFLAWFVHHERAELSVELVRSREYRQYCVAVSAYLSFLATVDDLVEDLKGTLGETHVVHRWNDVTV
;
A
#
# COMPACT_ATOMS: atom_id res chain seq x y z
N MET A 1 -52.60 -55.45 -17.69
CA MET A 1 -51.56 -56.37 -18.17
C MET A 1 -50.32 -56.04 -17.35
N SER A 2 -49.85 -56.84 -16.38
CA SER A 2 -49.45 -58.26 -16.43
C SER A 2 -48.21 -58.45 -17.30
N ALA A 3 -47.08 -59.03 -16.88
CA ALA A 3 -46.66 -59.69 -15.62
C ALA A 3 -45.19 -59.26 -15.31
N THR A 4 -44.53 -59.30 -14.14
CA THR A 4 -44.49 -60.15 -12.92
C THR A 4 -43.94 -61.58 -13.08
N ASP A 5 -42.70 -61.80 -12.60
CA ASP A 5 -42.23 -62.98 -11.86
C ASP A 5 -40.80 -62.69 -11.29
N ALA A 6 -40.48 -62.85 -10.00
CA ALA A 6 -40.29 -64.08 -9.17
C ALA A 6 -38.82 -64.58 -9.22
N ARG A 7 -38.15 -65.11 -8.18
CA ARG A 7 -38.48 -65.51 -6.77
C ARG A 7 -37.16 -65.41 -5.92
N ALA A 8 -37.18 -65.06 -4.63
CA ALA A 8 -37.14 -65.95 -3.43
C ALA A 8 -35.91 -66.91 -3.31
N ALA A 9 -35.36 -67.29 -2.14
CA ALA A 9 -35.42 -66.79 -0.73
C ALA A 9 -34.44 -67.63 0.17
N ALA A 10 -34.48 -67.40 1.50
CA ALA A 10 -33.94 -68.24 2.60
C ALA A 10 -32.43 -68.13 2.95
N GLY A 11 -32.11 -68.55 4.19
CA GLY A 11 -30.78 -68.57 4.82
C GLY A 11 -30.81 -69.38 6.14
N GLN A 12 -29.67 -69.54 6.83
CA GLN A 12 -29.54 -70.37 8.05
C GLN A 12 -28.49 -69.81 9.05
N LEU A 13 -28.31 -70.49 10.19
CA LEU A 13 -27.71 -69.99 11.46
C LEU A 13 -26.36 -70.69 11.81
N GLU A 14 -25.80 -70.31 12.98
CA GLU A 14 -24.69 -70.94 13.74
C GLU A 14 -23.24 -70.72 13.22
N VAL A 15 -22.17 -70.71 14.04
CA VAL A 15 -21.95 -70.17 15.43
C VAL A 15 -20.42 -70.02 15.68
N ASP A 16 -20.03 -69.20 16.67
CA ASP A 16 -18.71 -69.08 17.34
C ASP A 16 -17.37 -68.71 16.61
N ASN A 17 -16.90 -67.51 16.95
CA ASN A 17 -15.66 -67.26 17.72
C ASN A 17 -14.24 -67.43 17.09
N SER A 18 -13.57 -66.32 16.71
CA SER A 18 -12.32 -65.83 17.37
C SER A 18 -11.59 -64.65 16.68
N ASN A 19 -10.99 -63.78 17.51
CA ASN A 19 -9.90 -62.79 17.30
C ASN A 19 -9.40 -62.39 15.88
N SER A 20 -9.52 -61.11 15.52
CA SER A 20 -8.43 -60.08 15.63
C SER A 20 -8.48 -58.91 14.60
N MET A 21 -7.89 -57.77 14.98
CA MET A 21 -7.45 -56.62 14.16
C MET A 21 -8.34 -56.11 12.99
N ALA A 22 -9.26 -55.19 13.30
CA ALA A 22 -9.90 -54.34 12.29
C ALA A 22 -8.97 -53.20 11.82
N LYS A 23 -8.55 -53.22 10.55
CA LYS A 23 -7.97 -52.04 9.85
C LYS A 23 -9.07 -51.29 9.09
N THR A 24 -9.74 -50.35 9.75
CA THR A 24 -10.79 -49.53 9.10
C THR A 24 -10.16 -48.35 8.36
N SER A 25 -9.91 -48.51 7.05
CA SER A 25 -9.41 -47.42 6.20
C SER A 25 -10.52 -46.39 5.89
N THR A 26 -10.57 -45.30 6.65
CA THR A 26 -11.50 -44.18 6.41
C THR A 26 -11.03 -43.35 5.21
N SER A 27 -11.69 -43.53 4.06
CA SER A 27 -11.43 -42.76 2.84
C SER A 27 -11.73 -41.26 3.06
N SER A 28 -10.71 -40.41 2.89
CA SER A 28 -10.85 -38.95 3.03
C SER A 28 -11.74 -38.37 1.92
N CYS A 29 -12.91 -37.84 2.29
CA CYS A 29 -13.77 -37.10 1.37
C CYS A 29 -13.17 -35.70 1.10
N HIS A 30 -12.20 -35.63 0.19
CA HIS A 30 -11.66 -34.37 -0.31
C HIS A 30 -12.78 -33.53 -0.96
N GLN A 31 -13.23 -32.48 -0.26
CA GLN A 31 -14.04 -31.45 -0.90
C GLN A 31 -13.16 -30.76 -1.98
N PRO A 32 -13.62 -30.65 -3.23
CA PRO A 32 -12.84 -29.99 -4.26
C PRO A 32 -12.74 -28.50 -3.95
N ALA A 33 -11.51 -27.98 -3.85
CA ALA A 33 -11.26 -26.57 -3.61
C ALA A 33 -11.98 -25.73 -4.67
N ARG A 34 -12.99 -24.94 -4.25
CA ARG A 34 -13.73 -24.04 -5.14
C ARG A 34 -12.73 -23.06 -5.74
N ARG A 35 -12.49 -23.18 -7.05
CA ARG A 35 -11.71 -22.21 -7.83
C ARG A 35 -12.30 -20.81 -7.62
N SER A 36 -11.62 -19.98 -6.84
CA SER A 36 -12.02 -18.59 -6.62
C SER A 36 -11.90 -17.83 -7.93
N LEU A 37 -12.92 -17.03 -8.27
CA LEU A 37 -12.83 -16.12 -9.40
C LEU A 37 -11.75 -15.07 -9.11
N PRO A 38 -10.97 -14.64 -10.11
CA PRO A 38 -10.06 -13.50 -9.98
C PRO A 38 -10.78 -12.29 -9.37
N GLY A 39 -10.13 -11.57 -8.44
CA GLY A 39 -10.81 -10.56 -7.60
C GLY A 39 -11.64 -9.52 -8.35
N TRP A 40 -11.20 -9.11 -9.55
CA TRP A 40 -11.90 -8.16 -10.43
C TRP A 40 -13.25 -8.68 -11.00
N LEU A 41 -13.50 -10.00 -10.92
CA LEU A 41 -14.78 -10.66 -11.24
C LEU A 41 -15.63 -10.91 -9.99
N ASN A 42 -15.13 -10.69 -8.77
CA ASN A 42 -15.90 -10.87 -7.53
C ASN A 42 -16.80 -9.64 -7.19
N HIS A 43 -17.00 -8.75 -8.17
CA HIS A 43 -17.72 -7.48 -8.04
C HIS A 43 -19.16 -7.50 -8.61
N PHE A 44 -19.75 -8.68 -8.88
CA PHE A 44 -21.16 -8.81 -9.28
C PHE A 44 -22.16 -8.58 -8.12
N ASN A 45 -21.85 -7.64 -7.23
CA ASN A 45 -22.66 -7.27 -6.08
C ASN A 45 -23.65 -6.16 -6.44
N ARG A 46 -24.85 -6.19 -5.82
CA ARG A 46 -25.91 -5.18 -6.06
C ARG A 46 -25.50 -3.74 -5.74
N ASN A 47 -24.44 -3.52 -4.96
CA ASN A 47 -23.91 -2.18 -4.69
C ASN A 47 -22.88 -1.73 -5.73
N ASP A 48 -21.99 -2.63 -6.15
CA ASP A 48 -21.01 -2.37 -7.22
C ASP A 48 -21.74 -2.08 -8.55
N LEU A 49 -22.73 -2.90 -8.92
CA LEU A 49 -23.53 -2.70 -10.14
C LEU A 49 -24.26 -1.34 -10.19
N LYS A 50 -24.63 -0.76 -9.04
CA LYS A 50 -25.19 0.62 -9.00
C LYS A 50 -24.14 1.67 -9.31
N VAL A 51 -22.90 1.50 -8.82
CA VAL A 51 -21.77 2.41 -9.09
C VAL A 51 -21.39 2.32 -10.56
N LEU A 52 -21.25 1.11 -11.10
CA LEU A 52 -21.04 0.87 -12.52
C LEU A 52 -22.09 1.58 -13.38
N PHE A 53 -23.38 1.35 -13.11
CA PHE A 53 -24.49 1.97 -13.84
C PHE A 53 -24.42 3.51 -13.79
N ARG A 54 -24.16 4.09 -12.61
CA ARG A 54 -24.02 5.55 -12.42
C ARG A 54 -22.88 6.15 -13.24
N CYS A 55 -21.72 5.48 -13.29
CA CYS A 55 -20.58 5.96 -14.09
C CYS A 55 -20.78 5.72 -15.59
N TRP A 56 -21.39 4.61 -15.97
CA TRP A 56 -21.71 4.27 -17.35
C TRP A 56 -22.73 5.26 -17.96
N VAL A 57 -23.83 5.58 -17.27
CA VAL A 57 -24.81 6.57 -17.73
C VAL A 57 -24.14 7.92 -17.99
N ALA A 58 -23.27 8.39 -17.09
CA ALA A 58 -22.57 9.67 -17.25
C ALA A 58 -21.72 9.71 -18.54
N VAL A 59 -20.92 8.66 -18.77
CA VAL A 59 -20.08 8.54 -19.98
C VAL A 59 -20.92 8.38 -21.24
N TRP A 60 -21.96 7.54 -21.21
CA TRP A 60 -22.80 7.30 -22.37
C TRP A 60 -23.54 8.57 -22.81
N VAL A 61 -24.14 9.31 -21.88
CA VAL A 61 -24.77 10.61 -22.16
C VAL A 61 -23.75 11.62 -22.70
N ALA A 62 -22.53 11.67 -22.15
CA ALA A 62 -21.46 12.53 -22.69
C ALA A 62 -21.02 12.11 -24.11
N THR A 63 -21.15 10.83 -24.46
CA THR A 63 -20.84 10.31 -25.80
C THR A 63 -21.96 10.64 -26.80
N LEU A 64 -23.23 10.56 -26.38
CA LEU A 64 -24.37 10.96 -27.21
C LEU A 64 -24.31 12.44 -27.64
N LEU A 65 -23.73 13.33 -26.83
CA LEU A 65 -23.51 14.74 -27.20
C LEU A 65 -22.57 14.94 -28.40
N VAL A 66 -21.72 13.95 -28.73
CA VAL A 66 -20.90 13.97 -29.96
C VAL A 66 -21.77 13.65 -31.19
N LEU A 67 -22.72 12.73 -31.03
CA LEU A 67 -23.56 12.21 -32.12
C LEU A 67 -24.73 13.15 -32.48
N ILE A 68 -25.12 14.03 -31.56
CA ILE A 68 -26.17 15.03 -31.77
C ILE A 68 -25.56 16.27 -32.44
N SER A 69 -25.78 16.44 -33.76
CA SER A 69 -25.12 17.50 -34.54
C SER A 69 -25.30 18.94 -33.98
N PRO A 70 -26.47 19.37 -33.47
CA PRO A 70 -26.61 20.68 -32.82
C PRO A 70 -25.75 20.83 -31.54
N SER A 71 -25.51 19.74 -30.81
CA SER A 71 -24.60 19.73 -29.66
C SER A 71 -23.15 19.78 -30.11
N LEU A 72 -22.78 18.96 -31.10
CA LEU A 72 -21.43 18.92 -31.69
C LEU A 72 -21.00 20.29 -32.26
N GLN A 73 -21.86 20.95 -33.03
CA GLN A 73 -21.59 22.26 -33.62
C GLN A 73 -21.48 23.38 -32.56
N ASN A 74 -22.27 23.30 -31.48
CA ASN A 74 -22.22 24.28 -30.39
C ASN A 74 -20.99 24.07 -29.49
N ILE A 75 -20.65 22.83 -29.16
CA ILE A 75 -19.55 22.49 -28.24
C ILE A 75 -18.18 22.53 -28.96
N GLY A 76 -18.09 22.02 -30.19
CA GLY A 76 -16.94 22.12 -31.09
C GLY A 76 -16.14 20.82 -31.29
N ILE A 77 -15.02 20.93 -32.01
CA ILE A 77 -14.06 19.89 -32.48
C ILE A 77 -13.41 18.99 -31.40
N ALA A 78 -13.85 19.08 -30.14
CA ALA A 78 -13.37 18.25 -29.05
C ALA A 78 -14.52 17.83 -28.11
N THR A 79 -15.74 17.70 -28.62
CA THR A 79 -16.92 17.33 -27.81
C THR A 79 -16.72 16.01 -27.06
N PHE A 80 -16.00 15.05 -27.67
CA PHE A 80 -15.58 13.78 -27.07
C PHE A 80 -14.74 13.94 -25.77
N PHE A 81 -14.12 15.11 -25.54
CA PHE A 81 -13.36 15.40 -24.33
C PHE A 81 -14.22 15.36 -23.05
N GLY A 82 -15.52 15.60 -23.14
CA GLY A 82 -16.45 15.46 -22.01
C GLY A 82 -16.54 14.01 -21.49
N ALA A 83 -16.59 13.04 -22.40
CA ALA A 83 -16.55 11.61 -22.05
C ALA A 83 -15.16 11.19 -21.55
N LEU A 84 -14.09 11.75 -22.13
CA LEU A 84 -12.70 11.52 -21.69
C LEU A 84 -12.47 11.98 -20.24
N VAL A 85 -12.98 13.15 -19.85
CA VAL A 85 -12.92 13.66 -18.47
C VAL A 85 -13.63 12.70 -17.50
N LEU A 86 -14.79 12.15 -17.88
CA LEU A 86 -15.54 11.19 -17.07
C LEU A 86 -14.88 9.80 -16.97
N TYR A 87 -14.01 9.41 -17.90
CA TYR A 87 -13.14 8.24 -17.74
C TYR A 87 -11.93 8.52 -16.83
N ILE A 88 -11.40 9.75 -16.80
CA ILE A 88 -10.34 10.13 -15.86
C ILE A 88 -10.89 10.20 -14.43
N VAL A 89 -11.95 10.98 -14.23
CA VAL A 89 -12.66 11.16 -12.96
C VAL A 89 -14.07 10.60 -13.09
N PRO A 90 -14.28 9.28 -12.92
CA PRO A 90 -15.62 8.72 -12.92
C PRO A 90 -16.39 9.16 -11.66
N PRO A 91 -17.72 9.36 -11.73
CA PRO A 91 -18.57 9.65 -10.57
C PRO A 91 -18.79 8.38 -9.73
N ALA A 92 -17.71 7.76 -9.26
CA ALA A 92 -17.70 6.41 -8.68
C ALA A 92 -17.86 6.37 -7.16
N GLY A 93 -17.45 7.44 -6.47
CA GLY A 93 -17.44 7.49 -5.01
C GLY A 93 -18.35 8.58 -4.43
N ILE A 94 -17.79 9.34 -3.50
CA ILE A 94 -18.45 10.42 -2.75
C ILE A 94 -18.58 11.67 -3.62
N LEU A 95 -19.71 12.39 -3.53
CA LEU A 95 -19.96 13.62 -4.30
C LEU A 95 -18.88 14.69 -4.07
N MET A 96 -18.48 14.96 -2.82
CA MET A 96 -17.44 15.95 -2.50
C MET A 96 -16.06 15.57 -3.05
N VAL A 97 -15.74 14.27 -3.07
CA VAL A 97 -14.50 13.73 -3.65
C VAL A 97 -14.47 13.96 -5.16
N TYR A 98 -15.58 13.68 -5.84
CA TYR A 98 -15.75 13.95 -7.27
C TYR A 98 -15.69 15.46 -7.58
N LEU A 99 -16.39 16.29 -6.81
CA LEU A 99 -16.40 17.75 -6.97
C LEU A 99 -15.00 18.35 -6.79
N LEU A 100 -14.26 17.93 -5.77
CA LEU A 100 -12.92 18.42 -5.49
C LEU A 100 -11.92 18.06 -6.60
N ALA A 101 -11.97 16.83 -7.10
CA ALA A 101 -11.18 16.40 -8.25
C ALA A 101 -11.55 17.19 -9.53
N SER A 102 -12.85 17.39 -9.77
CA SER A 102 -13.38 18.14 -10.91
C SER A 102 -13.04 19.63 -10.86
N LEU A 103 -13.13 20.26 -9.69
CA LEU A 103 -12.75 21.66 -9.51
C LEU A 103 -11.23 21.85 -9.59
N SER A 104 -10.44 20.89 -9.13
CA SER A 104 -8.97 20.92 -9.29
C SER A 104 -8.56 20.86 -10.77
N LEU A 105 -9.19 19.99 -11.57
CA LEU A 105 -8.89 19.89 -13.01
C LEU A 105 -9.39 21.11 -13.79
N LEU A 106 -10.60 21.61 -13.48
CA LEU A 106 -11.15 22.83 -14.07
C LEU A 106 -10.33 24.08 -13.72
N PHE A 107 -9.87 24.20 -12.47
CA PHE A 107 -8.96 25.26 -12.06
C PHE A 107 -7.63 25.20 -12.82
N GLY A 108 -7.07 23.99 -13.04
CA GLY A 108 -5.89 23.80 -13.89
C GLY A 108 -6.09 24.29 -15.33
N MET A 109 -7.23 23.94 -15.95
CA MET A 109 -7.57 24.43 -17.29
C MET A 109 -7.76 25.96 -17.34
N CYS A 110 -8.45 26.54 -16.36
CA CYS A 110 -8.69 27.99 -16.30
C CYS A 110 -7.40 28.79 -15.99
N LEU A 111 -6.50 28.25 -15.16
CA LEU A 111 -5.20 28.84 -14.88
C LEU A 111 -4.30 28.84 -16.13
N ALA A 112 -4.29 27.71 -16.87
CA ALA A 112 -3.59 27.60 -18.15
C ALA A 112 -4.20 28.51 -19.23
N TRP A 113 -5.53 28.68 -19.25
CA TRP A 113 -6.20 29.64 -20.12
C TRP A 113 -5.75 31.08 -19.81
N ALA A 114 -5.77 31.50 -18.55
CA ALA A 114 -5.32 32.82 -18.14
C ALA A 114 -3.84 33.08 -18.50
N TRP A 115 -2.95 32.13 -18.22
CA TRP A 115 -1.53 32.24 -18.57
C TRP A 115 -1.28 32.21 -20.08
N GLY A 116 -2.04 31.40 -20.82
CA GLY A 116 -2.01 31.34 -22.29
C GLY A 116 -2.47 32.65 -22.94
N LEU A 117 -3.48 33.33 -22.39
CA LEU A 117 -3.90 34.66 -22.87
C LEU A 117 -2.88 35.76 -22.55
N LEU A 118 -2.24 35.71 -21.37
CA LEU A 118 -1.13 36.61 -21.03
C LEU A 118 0.04 36.41 -22.01
N THR A 119 0.41 35.15 -22.26
CA THR A 119 1.45 34.75 -23.21
C THR A 119 1.14 35.25 -24.63
N MET A 120 -0.10 35.03 -25.10
CA MET A 120 -0.54 35.47 -26.42
C MET A 120 -0.50 36.99 -26.59
N LYS A 121 -0.88 37.76 -25.55
CA LYS A 121 -0.74 39.23 -25.56
C LYS A 121 0.72 39.66 -25.59
N ALA A 122 1.59 39.04 -24.77
CA ALA A 122 3.01 39.35 -24.73
C ALA A 122 3.71 39.05 -26.06
N ALA A 123 3.34 37.95 -26.73
CA ALA A 123 3.91 37.57 -28.02
C ALA A 123 3.44 38.49 -29.16
N PHE A 124 2.14 38.81 -29.23
CA PHE A 124 1.62 39.70 -30.28
C PHE A 124 2.01 41.17 -30.10
N ALA A 125 2.41 41.61 -28.90
CA ALA A 125 2.97 42.95 -28.70
C ALA A 125 4.34 43.18 -29.38
N VAL A 126 4.97 42.14 -29.95
CA VAL A 126 6.32 42.20 -30.54
C VAL A 126 6.33 42.18 -32.08
N ARG A 127 5.20 41.90 -32.74
CA ARG A 127 5.05 42.06 -34.20
C ARG A 127 4.14 43.26 -34.49
N SER A 128 4.53 44.15 -35.40
CA SER A 128 3.70 45.29 -35.77
C SER A 128 2.46 44.87 -36.59
N ASP A 129 1.37 45.64 -36.46
CA ASP A 129 0.15 45.42 -37.25
C ASP A 129 0.40 45.55 -38.77
N THR A 130 1.37 46.38 -39.18
CA THR A 130 1.76 46.57 -40.59
C THR A 130 2.52 45.36 -41.14
N GLU A 131 3.46 44.78 -40.39
CA GLU A 131 4.10 43.49 -40.75
C GLU A 131 3.05 42.38 -40.90
N MET A 132 2.10 42.29 -39.96
CA MET A 132 1.02 41.30 -40.02
C MET A 132 0.11 41.50 -41.25
N GLN A 133 -0.21 42.74 -41.61
CA GLN A 133 -1.03 43.03 -42.80
C GLN A 133 -0.31 42.67 -44.11
N GLY A 134 1.00 42.94 -44.23
CA GLY A 134 1.80 42.52 -45.38
C GLY A 134 1.90 40.99 -45.53
N LEU A 135 2.08 40.27 -44.41
CA LEU A 135 2.05 38.80 -44.39
C LEU A 135 0.68 38.23 -44.79
N LEU A 136 -0.43 38.89 -44.41
CA LEU A 136 -1.78 38.50 -44.82
C LEU A 136 -2.05 38.75 -46.31
N GLN A 137 -1.59 39.88 -46.86
CA GLN A 137 -1.73 40.19 -48.29
C GLN A 137 -0.94 39.22 -49.16
N SER A 138 0.32 38.92 -48.80
CA SER A 138 1.14 37.94 -49.53
C SER A 138 0.60 36.52 -49.43
N LEU A 139 0.07 36.10 -48.26
CA LEU A 139 -0.65 34.83 -48.12
C LEU A 139 -1.88 34.76 -49.03
N GLN A 140 -2.70 35.83 -49.09
CA GLN A 140 -3.88 35.88 -49.95
C GLN A 140 -3.53 35.83 -51.45
N GLN A 141 -2.45 36.51 -51.86
CA GLN A 141 -1.91 36.43 -53.23
C GLN A 141 -1.50 34.99 -53.57
N GLN A 142 -0.65 34.36 -52.75
CA GLN A 142 -0.21 32.97 -52.99
C GLN A 142 -1.36 31.97 -52.96
N ALA A 143 -2.31 32.12 -52.03
CA ALA A 143 -3.51 31.29 -51.96
C ALA A 143 -4.38 31.41 -53.22
N SER A 144 -4.51 32.61 -53.81
CA SER A 144 -5.26 32.80 -55.06
C SER A 144 -4.56 32.20 -56.28
N VAL A 145 -3.22 32.30 -56.37
CA VAL A 145 -2.43 31.67 -57.44
C VAL A 145 -2.54 30.15 -57.36
N MET A 146 -2.34 29.56 -56.18
CA MET A 146 -2.47 28.11 -55.98
C MET A 146 -3.92 27.61 -56.14
N ALA A 147 -4.93 28.40 -55.75
CA ALA A 147 -6.34 28.08 -56.01
C ALA A 147 -6.63 27.97 -57.52
N ASN A 148 -6.18 28.95 -58.30
CA ASN A 148 -6.34 28.95 -59.77
C ASN A 148 -5.61 27.77 -60.44
N GLN A 149 -4.49 27.29 -59.86
CA GLN A 149 -3.74 26.13 -60.36
C GLN A 149 -4.33 24.77 -59.94
N THR A 150 -5.08 24.70 -58.84
CA THR A 150 -5.57 23.44 -58.24
C THR A 150 -7.07 23.25 -58.29
N GLY A 151 -7.84 24.26 -58.71
CA GLY A 151 -9.31 24.25 -58.69
C GLY A 151 -9.93 24.29 -57.28
N GLN A 152 -9.12 24.43 -56.23
CA GLN A 152 -9.60 24.46 -54.85
C GLN A 152 -10.03 25.87 -54.43
N PRO A 153 -11.05 26.02 -53.56
CA PRO A 153 -11.48 27.34 -53.09
C PRO A 153 -10.34 28.04 -52.32
N PRO A 154 -10.06 29.34 -52.58
CA PRO A 154 -8.88 30.02 -52.04
C PRO A 154 -8.83 30.08 -50.52
N ALA A 155 -9.98 30.02 -49.84
CA ALA A 155 -10.04 29.93 -48.37
C ALA A 155 -9.50 28.59 -47.82
N ALA A 156 -9.65 27.48 -48.54
CA ALA A 156 -9.07 26.19 -48.13
C ALA A 156 -7.55 26.19 -48.34
N VAL A 157 -7.09 26.73 -49.47
CA VAL A 157 -5.66 26.89 -49.78
C VAL A 157 -4.99 27.84 -48.79
N ALA A 158 -5.61 28.97 -48.44
CA ALA A 158 -5.14 29.89 -47.42
C ALA A 158 -5.00 29.21 -46.05
N ASN A 159 -6.02 28.47 -45.60
CA ASN A 159 -5.96 27.72 -44.34
C ASN A 159 -4.83 26.67 -44.35
N LYS A 160 -4.61 25.98 -45.48
CA LYS A 160 -3.49 25.06 -45.65
C LYS A 160 -2.14 25.78 -45.48
N LEU A 161 -1.92 26.91 -46.17
CA LEU A 161 -0.68 27.69 -46.06
C LEU A 161 -0.41 28.21 -44.64
N VAL A 162 -1.45 28.50 -43.85
CA VAL A 162 -1.30 28.82 -42.41
C VAL A 162 -0.72 27.62 -41.65
N PHE A 163 -1.29 26.42 -41.80
CA PHE A 163 -0.80 25.22 -41.12
C PHE A 163 0.54 24.71 -41.67
N ASP A 164 0.85 24.98 -42.94
CA ASP A 164 2.17 24.74 -43.52
C ASP A 164 3.22 25.78 -43.03
N GLY A 165 2.84 26.69 -42.12
CA GLY A 165 3.77 27.51 -41.32
C GLY A 165 4.10 28.89 -41.88
N PHE A 166 3.38 29.36 -42.91
CA PHE A 166 3.68 30.64 -43.60
C PHE A 166 3.69 31.88 -42.67
N LEU A 167 2.97 31.83 -41.54
CA LEU A 167 2.83 32.95 -40.60
C LEU A 167 3.76 32.86 -39.37
N LEU A 168 4.63 31.86 -39.30
CA LEU A 168 5.54 31.65 -38.17
C LEU A 168 6.64 32.72 -38.10
N ASP A 169 6.99 33.14 -36.88
CA ASP A 169 7.99 34.18 -36.61
C ASP A 169 8.76 33.81 -35.34
N ALA A 170 10.08 33.77 -35.44
CA ALA A 170 10.97 33.37 -34.35
C ALA A 170 10.79 34.23 -33.08
N ARG A 171 10.46 35.52 -33.22
CA ARG A 171 10.21 36.43 -32.08
C ARG A 171 8.99 35.98 -31.26
N ILE A 172 7.89 35.71 -31.97
CA ILE A 172 6.62 35.23 -31.38
C ILE A 172 6.81 33.84 -30.76
N ILE A 173 7.44 32.92 -31.50
CA ILE A 173 7.74 31.56 -31.05
C ILE A 173 8.53 31.57 -29.75
N ALA A 174 9.62 32.35 -29.66
CA ALA A 174 10.45 32.43 -28.47
C ALA A 174 9.65 32.86 -27.23
N ILE A 175 8.75 33.84 -27.35
CA ILE A 175 7.93 34.33 -26.25
C ILE A 175 6.90 33.29 -25.81
N PHE A 176 6.23 32.63 -26.77
CA PHE A 176 5.34 31.50 -26.46
C PHE A 176 6.08 30.39 -25.71
N TYR A 177 7.28 30.01 -26.16
CA TYR A 177 8.05 28.92 -25.57
C TYR A 177 8.56 29.25 -24.18
N VAL A 178 9.17 30.42 -23.97
CA VAL A 178 9.66 30.83 -22.64
C VAL A 178 8.50 30.87 -21.64
N MET A 179 7.40 31.54 -21.96
CA MET A 179 6.27 31.67 -21.04
C MET A 179 5.57 30.34 -20.75
N CYS A 180 5.33 29.49 -21.77
CA CYS A 180 4.67 28.20 -21.57
C CYS A 180 5.58 27.21 -20.84
N CYS A 181 6.89 27.17 -21.15
CA CYS A 181 7.82 26.26 -20.47
C CYS A 181 8.00 26.62 -18.99
N VAL A 182 8.01 27.92 -18.64
CA VAL A 182 7.98 28.38 -17.24
C VAL A 182 6.71 27.89 -16.52
N PHE A 183 5.56 27.93 -17.18
CA PHE A 183 4.30 27.43 -16.63
C PHE A 183 4.27 25.90 -16.44
N ILE A 184 4.75 25.14 -17.44
CA ILE A 184 4.89 23.67 -17.36
C ILE A 184 5.83 23.29 -16.21
N TYR A 185 6.98 23.95 -16.09
CA TYR A 185 7.93 23.75 -15.00
C TYR A 185 7.28 24.06 -13.63
N ALA A 186 6.59 25.19 -13.50
CA ALA A 186 5.92 25.60 -12.26
C ALA A 186 4.84 24.59 -11.83
N LEU A 187 3.98 24.13 -12.75
CA LEU A 187 2.98 23.11 -12.46
C LEU A 187 3.61 21.75 -12.11
N ALA A 188 4.69 21.35 -12.78
CA ALA A 188 5.41 20.12 -12.47
C ALA A 188 6.07 20.15 -11.08
N ARG A 189 6.67 21.30 -10.68
CA ARG A 189 7.16 21.51 -9.29
C ARG A 189 6.02 21.50 -8.27
N LEU A 190 4.86 22.06 -8.61
CA LEU A 190 3.70 22.13 -7.73
C LEU A 190 3.04 20.75 -7.52
N ARG A 191 3.01 19.88 -8.56
CA ARG A 191 2.65 18.46 -8.42
C ARG A 191 3.65 17.70 -7.55
N TYR A 192 4.96 17.95 -7.71
CA TYR A 192 5.98 17.30 -6.88
C TYR A 192 5.80 17.62 -5.40
N ALA A 193 5.60 18.91 -5.07
CA ALA A 193 5.39 19.34 -3.68
C ALA A 193 4.05 18.90 -3.08
N ASN A 194 3.02 18.69 -3.93
CA ASN A 194 1.66 18.33 -3.54
C ASN A 194 1.03 17.38 -4.57
N ALA A 195 1.19 16.06 -4.37
CA ALA A 195 0.66 15.04 -5.30
C ALA A 195 -0.86 15.15 -5.59
N LYS A 196 -1.63 15.71 -4.65
CA LYS A 196 -3.05 16.11 -4.80
C LYS A 196 -3.34 16.89 -6.09
N LEU A 197 -2.38 17.68 -6.57
CA LEU A 197 -2.53 18.60 -7.70
C LEU A 197 -2.19 17.96 -9.05
N ILE A 198 -2.10 16.62 -9.12
CA ILE A 198 -1.84 15.89 -10.38
C ILE A 198 -2.87 16.20 -11.48
N LEU A 199 -4.17 16.30 -11.16
CA LEU A 199 -5.20 16.64 -12.15
C LEU A 199 -5.06 18.08 -12.64
N MET A 200 -4.78 19.02 -11.73
CA MET A 200 -4.52 20.43 -12.07
C MET A 200 -3.29 20.57 -12.98
N GLN A 201 -2.21 19.83 -12.70
CA GLN A 201 -1.01 19.80 -13.54
C GLN A 201 -1.30 19.17 -14.91
N LEU A 202 -1.93 17.99 -14.95
CA LEU A 202 -2.29 17.26 -16.17
C LEU A 202 -3.09 18.14 -17.14
N PHE A 203 -4.24 18.64 -16.69
CA PHE A 203 -5.14 19.41 -17.53
C PHE A 203 -4.63 20.83 -17.81
N GLY A 204 -3.89 21.43 -16.88
CA GLY A 204 -3.19 22.70 -17.13
C GLY A 204 -2.10 22.58 -18.21
N THR A 205 -1.37 21.45 -18.24
CA THR A 205 -0.36 21.19 -19.27
C THR A 205 -1.03 20.94 -20.63
N ILE A 206 -2.08 20.11 -20.69
CA ILE A 206 -2.83 19.86 -21.93
C ILE A 206 -3.43 21.16 -22.52
N VAL A 207 -3.91 22.08 -21.68
CA VAL A 207 -4.44 23.37 -22.16
C VAL A 207 -3.32 24.32 -22.60
N ILE A 208 -2.17 24.38 -21.91
CA ILE A 208 -1.07 25.26 -22.34
C ILE A 208 -0.40 24.76 -23.63
N ASP A 209 -0.37 23.45 -23.90
CA ASP A 209 0.09 22.88 -25.17
C ASP A 209 -0.71 23.41 -26.37
N VAL A 210 -2.02 23.64 -26.21
CA VAL A 210 -2.85 24.25 -27.27
C VAL A 210 -2.40 25.69 -27.55
N PHE A 211 -1.99 26.45 -26.53
CA PHE A 211 -1.38 27.78 -26.73
C PHE A 211 0.01 27.70 -27.34
N LEU A 212 0.86 26.78 -26.86
CA LEU A 212 2.23 26.59 -27.32
C LEU A 212 2.28 26.24 -28.82
N LEU A 213 1.39 25.36 -29.27
CA LEU A 213 1.37 24.82 -30.64
C LEU A 213 0.45 25.59 -31.58
N THR A 214 -0.70 26.10 -31.11
CA THR A 214 -1.67 26.81 -31.99
C THR A 214 -1.49 28.32 -31.94
N GLY A 215 -1.00 28.87 -30.82
CA GLY A 215 -0.83 30.30 -30.62
C GLY A 215 0.06 31.00 -31.67
N PRO A 216 1.24 30.46 -32.02
CA PRO A 216 2.12 31.03 -33.04
C PRO A 216 1.52 31.10 -34.46
N LEU A 217 0.48 30.32 -34.77
CA LEU A 217 -0.22 30.35 -36.07
C LEU A 217 -1.29 31.44 -36.16
N LEU A 218 -1.73 32.02 -35.03
CA LEU A 218 -2.88 32.90 -35.00
C LEU A 218 -2.52 34.33 -35.45
N THR A 219 -3.35 34.89 -36.32
CA THR A 219 -3.17 36.23 -36.91
C THR A 219 -3.65 37.37 -36.02
N LYS A 220 -4.44 37.07 -34.98
CA LYS A 220 -5.04 38.03 -34.04
C LYS A 220 -5.24 37.38 -32.67
N PHE A 221 -5.29 38.19 -31.62
CA PHE A 221 -5.60 37.73 -30.26
C PHE A 221 -6.95 37.01 -30.20
N ASN A 222 -6.93 35.73 -29.82
CA ASN A 222 -8.13 34.89 -29.72
C ASN A 222 -8.38 34.46 -28.27
N ALA A 223 -9.23 35.23 -27.57
CA ALA A 223 -9.67 34.92 -26.21
C ALA A 223 -10.32 33.53 -26.05
N LYS A 224 -10.87 32.96 -27.13
CA LYS A 224 -11.66 31.72 -27.10
C LYS A 224 -10.83 30.44 -27.29
N LEU A 225 -9.51 30.51 -27.53
CA LEU A 225 -8.71 29.33 -27.91
C LEU A 225 -8.86 28.14 -26.93
N ALA A 226 -8.84 28.38 -25.62
CA ALA A 226 -9.00 27.32 -24.61
C ALA A 226 -10.43 26.75 -24.50
N GLN A 227 -11.44 27.45 -25.02
CA GLN A 227 -12.84 27.03 -24.90
C GLN A 227 -13.09 25.67 -25.57
N VAL A 228 -12.27 25.33 -26.58
CA VAL A 228 -12.25 24.00 -27.25
C VAL A 228 -12.15 22.85 -26.25
N LEU A 229 -11.39 22.99 -25.16
CA LEU A 229 -11.26 21.94 -24.13
C LEU A 229 -12.06 22.29 -22.86
N VAL A 230 -12.05 23.56 -22.43
CA VAL A 230 -12.74 24.01 -21.21
C VAL A 230 -14.25 23.75 -21.28
N LYS A 231 -14.89 23.99 -22.44
CA LYS A 231 -16.34 23.83 -22.61
C LYS A 231 -16.80 22.36 -22.52
N PRO A 232 -16.29 21.41 -23.34
CA PRO A 232 -16.66 20.00 -23.19
C PRO A 232 -16.22 19.42 -21.84
N GLY A 233 -15.09 19.86 -21.29
CA GLY A 233 -14.64 19.43 -19.96
C GLY A 233 -15.61 19.84 -18.84
N ALA A 234 -16.10 21.09 -18.86
CA ALA A 234 -17.09 21.57 -17.90
C ALA A 234 -18.45 20.84 -18.05
N ILE A 235 -18.86 20.50 -19.28
CA ILE A 235 -20.08 19.71 -19.54
C ILE A 235 -19.93 18.28 -19.00
N GLY A 236 -18.78 17.63 -19.23
CA GLY A 236 -18.47 16.32 -18.65
C GLY A 236 -18.51 16.34 -17.12
N ILE A 237 -17.90 17.37 -16.51
CA ILE A 237 -17.98 17.58 -15.05
C ILE A 237 -19.44 17.67 -14.59
N ALA A 238 -20.26 18.52 -15.22
CA ALA A 238 -21.66 18.73 -14.86
C ALA A 238 -22.51 17.45 -14.98
N LEU A 239 -22.30 16.65 -16.04
CA LEU A 239 -22.96 15.35 -16.20
C LEU A 239 -22.62 14.38 -15.07
N GLY A 240 -21.36 14.31 -14.64
CA GLY A 240 -20.97 13.48 -13.50
C GLY A 240 -21.46 14.00 -12.15
N VAL A 241 -21.62 15.32 -11.96
CA VAL A 241 -22.33 15.88 -10.79
C VAL A 241 -23.80 15.43 -10.81
N ALA A 242 -24.49 15.62 -11.93
CA ALA A 242 -25.89 15.24 -12.08
C ALA A 242 -26.11 13.74 -11.80
N CYS A 243 -25.27 12.87 -12.37
CA CYS A 243 -25.33 11.43 -12.11
C CYS A 243 -25.01 11.08 -10.65
N SER A 244 -24.06 11.78 -10.01
CA SER A 244 -23.73 11.57 -8.58
C SER A 244 -24.86 11.94 -7.62
N VAL A 245 -25.75 12.86 -8.01
CA VAL A 245 -26.90 13.32 -7.22
C VAL A 245 -28.16 12.51 -7.52
N LEU A 246 -28.47 12.29 -8.80
CA LEU A 246 -29.75 11.73 -9.25
C LEU A 246 -29.76 10.19 -9.27
N VAL A 247 -28.62 9.55 -9.58
CA VAL A 247 -28.53 8.09 -9.76
C VAL A 247 -27.79 7.51 -8.57
N PHE A 248 -28.50 6.83 -7.66
CA PHE A 248 -27.93 6.17 -6.47
C PHE A 248 -26.90 7.05 -5.69
N PRO A 249 -27.33 8.18 -5.09
CA PRO A 249 -26.43 9.05 -4.32
C PRO A 249 -25.78 8.33 -3.13
N GLN A 250 -24.50 8.61 -2.89
CA GLN A 250 -23.70 8.03 -1.80
C GLN A 250 -23.06 9.14 -0.96
N SER A 251 -23.25 9.07 0.37
CA SER A 251 -22.58 9.95 1.34
C SER A 251 -21.29 9.33 1.85
N THR A 252 -20.36 10.15 2.34
CA THR A 252 -19.11 9.71 2.96
C THR A 252 -19.36 8.75 4.11
N SER A 253 -20.30 9.10 5.00
CA SER A 253 -20.71 8.29 6.14
C SER A 253 -21.31 6.94 5.74
N TYR A 254 -21.95 6.83 4.56
CA TYR A 254 -22.47 5.55 4.08
C TYR A 254 -21.35 4.60 3.67
N VAL A 255 -20.37 5.11 2.91
CA VAL A 255 -19.19 4.36 2.49
C VAL A 255 -18.35 3.96 3.72
N LEU A 256 -18.06 4.92 4.60
CA LEU A 256 -17.23 4.71 5.78
C LEU A 256 -17.83 3.67 6.75
N LEU A 257 -19.15 3.74 7.03
CA LEU A 257 -19.80 2.71 7.86
C LEU A 257 -19.83 1.33 7.17
N SER A 258 -19.98 1.27 5.85
CA SER A 258 -19.92 -0.01 5.11
C SER A 258 -18.54 -0.65 5.16
N GLN A 259 -17.47 0.16 5.20
CA GLN A 259 -16.10 -0.32 5.36
C GLN A 259 -15.81 -0.71 6.82
N MET A 260 -16.33 0.04 7.79
CA MET A 260 -16.26 -0.33 9.22
C MET A 260 -16.97 -1.66 9.50
N GLU A 261 -18.11 -1.92 8.86
CA GLU A 261 -18.80 -3.22 8.95
C GLU A 261 -17.90 -4.37 8.45
N GLN A 262 -17.26 -4.19 7.29
CA GLN A 262 -16.34 -5.18 6.73
C GLN A 262 -15.11 -5.37 7.62
N LEU A 263 -14.53 -4.29 8.13
CA LEU A 263 -13.38 -4.29 9.03
C LEU A 263 -13.67 -5.03 10.34
N ILE A 264 -14.82 -4.77 10.97
CA ILE A 264 -15.26 -5.49 12.18
C ILE A 264 -15.40 -6.99 11.88
N ARG A 265 -16.03 -7.37 10.75
CA ARG A 265 -16.14 -8.79 10.35
C ARG A 265 -14.77 -9.46 10.19
N THR A 266 -13.74 -8.76 9.67
CA THR A 266 -12.39 -9.34 9.53
C THR A 266 -11.67 -9.59 10.86
N LEU A 267 -12.13 -9.02 11.99
CA LEU A 267 -11.58 -9.30 13.32
C LEU A 267 -11.91 -10.72 13.83
N GLU A 268 -12.76 -11.48 13.13
CA GLU A 268 -13.01 -12.88 13.44
C GLU A 268 -11.82 -13.80 13.08
N ALA A 269 -11.02 -13.46 12.07
CA ALA A 269 -9.95 -14.33 11.56
C ALA A 269 -8.81 -14.61 12.58
N PRO A 270 -8.32 -13.63 13.39
CA PRO A 270 -7.35 -13.90 14.44
C PRO A 270 -7.93 -14.78 15.57
N LEU A 271 -9.21 -14.61 15.93
CA LEU A 271 -9.88 -15.46 16.92
C LEU A 271 -10.03 -16.90 16.41
N GLU A 272 -10.36 -17.07 15.13
CA GLU A 272 -10.48 -18.39 14.50
C GLU A 272 -9.13 -19.09 14.40
N SER A 273 -8.06 -18.38 14.04
CA SER A 273 -6.69 -18.91 14.06
C SER A 273 -6.29 -19.42 15.45
N THR A 274 -6.69 -18.70 16.51
CA THR A 274 -6.52 -19.13 17.91
C THR A 274 -7.32 -20.39 18.24
N ARG A 275 -8.56 -20.54 17.75
CA ARG A 275 -9.35 -21.78 17.94
C ARG A 275 -8.68 -22.98 17.27
N ARG A 276 -8.20 -22.83 16.03
CA ARG A 276 -7.51 -23.91 15.30
C ARG A 276 -6.21 -24.36 15.98
N LEU A 277 -5.42 -23.40 16.47
CA LEU A 277 -4.23 -23.67 17.28
C LEU A 277 -4.57 -24.53 18.51
N PHE A 278 -5.63 -24.18 19.24
CA PHE A 278 -6.08 -24.97 20.39
C PHE A 278 -6.73 -26.30 19.98
N ALA A 279 -7.38 -26.40 18.83
CA ALA A 279 -7.96 -27.63 18.29
C ALA A 279 -6.92 -28.68 17.84
N ALA A 280 -5.63 -28.29 17.78
CA ALA A 280 -4.55 -29.09 17.17
C ALA A 280 -4.81 -29.43 15.68
N GLU A 281 -5.58 -28.59 14.99
CA GLU A 281 -5.68 -28.61 13.53
C GLU A 281 -4.35 -28.19 12.90
N ILE A 282 -4.16 -28.52 11.61
CA ILE A 282 -3.00 -28.09 10.83
C ILE A 282 -2.92 -26.55 10.91
N PRO A 283 -1.80 -25.96 11.36
CA PRO A 283 -1.70 -24.51 11.52
C PRO A 283 -1.91 -23.82 10.16
N PRO A 284 -2.68 -22.71 10.11
CA PRO A 284 -2.91 -21.98 8.87
C PRO A 284 -1.57 -21.54 8.27
N HIS A 285 -1.42 -21.75 6.96
CA HIS A 285 -0.18 -21.45 6.26
C HIS A 285 0.12 -19.95 6.33
N ASP A 286 1.39 -19.55 6.48
CA ASP A 286 1.78 -18.15 6.66
C ASP A 286 1.18 -17.22 5.60
N ALA A 287 1.12 -17.65 4.33
CA ALA A 287 0.48 -16.87 3.27
C ALA A 287 -1.02 -16.54 3.52
N GLU A 288 -1.77 -17.39 4.23
CA GLU A 288 -3.15 -17.12 4.64
C GLU A 288 -3.22 -16.09 5.77
N LEU A 289 -2.33 -16.19 6.77
CA LEU A 289 -2.23 -15.25 7.87
C LEU A 289 -1.77 -13.85 7.39
N GLN A 290 -0.79 -13.80 6.49
CA GLN A 290 -0.33 -12.58 5.83
C GLN A 290 -1.43 -11.97 4.94
N ALA A 291 -2.23 -12.81 4.24
CA ALA A 291 -3.38 -12.33 3.47
C ALA A 291 -4.48 -11.75 4.39
N ALA A 292 -4.74 -12.35 5.55
CA ALA A 292 -5.66 -11.81 6.56
C ALA A 292 -5.14 -10.48 7.14
N LYS A 293 -3.85 -10.38 7.48
CA LYS A 293 -3.18 -9.15 7.94
C LYS A 293 -3.30 -8.05 6.88
N GLY A 294 -2.99 -8.38 5.63
CA GLY A 294 -3.13 -7.50 4.47
C GLY A 294 -4.57 -7.05 4.21
N ALA A 295 -5.56 -7.91 4.43
CA ALA A 295 -6.98 -7.55 4.28
C ALA A 295 -7.45 -6.56 5.35
N ILE A 296 -7.12 -6.80 6.63
CA ILE A 296 -7.46 -5.89 7.75
C ILE A 296 -6.83 -4.51 7.50
N ILE A 297 -5.52 -4.48 7.20
CA ILE A 297 -4.78 -3.25 6.92
C ILE A 297 -5.30 -2.55 5.65
N GLY A 298 -5.60 -3.31 4.60
CA GLY A 298 -6.11 -2.78 3.32
C GLY A 298 -7.48 -2.12 3.45
N ILE A 299 -8.41 -2.73 4.21
CA ILE A 299 -9.71 -2.13 4.51
C ILE A 299 -9.53 -0.86 5.36
N PHE A 300 -8.66 -0.90 6.38
CA PHE A 300 -8.38 0.26 7.24
C PHE A 300 -7.81 1.45 6.44
N LYS A 301 -6.78 1.24 5.61
CA LYS A 301 -6.25 2.29 4.72
C LYS A 301 -7.29 2.77 3.70
N ALA A 302 -8.10 1.87 3.14
CA ALA A 302 -9.16 2.25 2.20
C ALA A 302 -10.25 3.15 2.81
N MET A 303 -10.33 3.27 4.14
CA MET A 303 -11.23 4.18 4.85
C MET A 303 -10.66 5.60 5.04
N GLU A 304 -9.33 5.79 5.00
CA GLU A 304 -8.68 7.07 5.34
C GLU A 304 -9.18 8.25 4.48
N PRO A 305 -9.35 8.13 3.14
CA PRO A 305 -9.91 9.23 2.34
C PRO A 305 -11.34 9.56 2.75
N ALA A 306 -12.17 8.56 3.07
CA ALA A 306 -13.54 8.79 3.54
C ALA A 306 -13.53 9.44 4.94
N LEU A 307 -12.62 9.06 5.83
CA LEU A 307 -12.47 9.70 7.14
C LEU A 307 -12.06 11.19 7.00
N ALA A 308 -11.16 11.50 6.06
CA ALA A 308 -10.76 12.88 5.77
C ALA A 308 -11.92 13.72 5.21
N PHE A 309 -12.77 13.17 4.34
CA PHE A 309 -13.93 13.90 3.79
C PHE A 309 -15.18 13.88 4.68
N LEU A 310 -15.15 13.22 5.85
CA LEU A 310 -16.28 13.09 6.76
C LEU A 310 -16.80 14.44 7.33
N PRO A 311 -15.96 15.45 7.68
CA PRO A 311 -16.43 16.77 8.14
C PRO A 311 -17.11 17.62 7.05
N LEU A 312 -17.06 17.16 5.80
CA LEU A 312 -17.63 17.78 4.62
C LEU A 312 -18.82 16.98 4.05
N ASP A 313 -19.22 15.89 4.72
CA ASP A 313 -20.30 15.02 4.25
C ASP A 313 -21.66 15.71 4.33
N PHE A 314 -22.53 15.42 3.36
CA PHE A 314 -23.95 15.71 3.40
C PHE A 314 -24.67 14.37 3.49
N SER A 315 -25.25 14.07 4.65
CA SER A 315 -25.80 12.73 4.89
C SER A 315 -27.13 12.72 5.63
N ARG A 316 -27.88 11.64 5.42
CA ARG A 316 -29.07 11.29 6.21
C ARG A 316 -28.74 10.06 7.05
N GLY A 317 -29.07 10.10 8.35
CA GLY A 317 -28.77 9.01 9.29
C GLY A 317 -29.04 9.36 10.74
N ARG A 318 -28.81 8.40 11.66
CA ARG A 318 -28.89 8.61 13.11
C ARG A 318 -27.62 9.25 13.66
N TRP A 319 -26.46 8.69 13.32
CA TRP A 319 -25.15 9.20 13.71
C TRP A 319 -24.70 10.33 12.77
N ASN A 320 -24.04 11.35 13.34
CA ASN A 320 -23.42 12.45 12.61
C ASN A 320 -21.93 12.17 12.30
N ALA A 321 -21.23 13.13 11.69
CA ALA A 321 -19.82 12.99 11.32
C ALA A 321 -18.87 12.75 12.52
N ASP A 322 -19.06 13.47 13.63
CA ASP A 322 -18.22 13.32 14.83
C ASP A 322 -18.56 12.02 15.60
N ASP A 323 -19.84 11.61 15.63
CA ASP A 323 -20.29 10.31 16.16
C ASP A 323 -19.60 9.15 15.42
N VAL A 324 -19.62 9.16 14.08
CA VAL A 324 -18.95 8.13 13.25
C VAL A 324 -17.43 8.17 13.41
N LYS A 325 -16.83 9.36 13.51
CA LYS A 325 -15.38 9.50 13.80
C LYS A 325 -15.01 8.91 15.16
N SER A 326 -15.82 9.11 16.19
CA SER A 326 -15.58 8.55 17.52
C SER A 326 -15.65 7.01 17.52
N LEU A 327 -16.62 6.43 16.79
CA LEU A 327 -16.73 4.99 16.61
C LEU A 327 -15.53 4.42 15.84
N HIS A 328 -15.02 5.12 14.82
CA HIS A 328 -13.79 4.72 14.13
C HIS A 328 -12.58 4.66 15.06
N GLY A 329 -12.47 5.58 16.04
CA GLY A 329 -11.43 5.53 17.07
C GLY A 329 -11.45 4.22 17.87
N ARG A 330 -12.64 3.79 18.33
CA ARG A 330 -12.83 2.53 19.06
C ARG A 330 -12.59 1.28 18.19
N VAL A 331 -13.04 1.31 16.94
CA VAL A 331 -12.77 0.22 15.99
C VAL A 331 -11.28 0.12 15.68
N ARG A 332 -10.54 1.23 15.60
CA ARG A 332 -9.07 1.24 15.46
C ARG A 332 -8.38 0.58 16.64
N GLU A 333 -8.81 0.86 17.88
CA GLU A 333 -8.28 0.22 19.10
C GLU A 333 -8.48 -1.31 19.06
N ALA A 334 -9.66 -1.78 18.65
CA ALA A 334 -9.94 -3.21 18.46
C ALA A 334 -9.16 -3.86 17.29
N VAL A 335 -8.94 -3.12 16.20
CA VAL A 335 -8.09 -3.55 15.07
C VAL A 335 -6.64 -3.74 15.52
N VAL A 336 -6.07 -2.79 16.27
CA VAL A 336 -4.69 -2.89 16.80
C VAL A 336 -4.58 -4.09 17.76
N ALA A 337 -5.56 -4.29 18.65
CA ALA A 337 -5.60 -5.47 19.52
C ALA A 337 -5.66 -6.80 18.74
N SER A 338 -6.45 -6.84 17.67
CA SER A 338 -6.63 -8.04 16.84
C SER A 338 -5.42 -8.34 15.95
N LEU A 339 -4.75 -7.30 15.43
CA LEU A 339 -3.49 -7.43 14.70
C LEU A 339 -2.39 -8.01 15.59
N PHE A 340 -2.26 -7.54 16.84
CA PHE A 340 -1.30 -8.13 17.79
C PHE A 340 -1.57 -9.62 18.12
N LEU A 341 -2.82 -10.09 18.03
CA LEU A 341 -3.13 -11.52 18.15
C LEU A 341 -2.80 -12.29 16.87
N LEU A 342 -2.98 -11.68 15.70
CA LEU A 342 -2.62 -12.26 14.41
C LEU A 342 -1.10 -12.36 14.22
N ASP A 343 -0.35 -11.37 14.69
CA ASP A 343 1.11 -11.32 14.58
C ASP A 343 1.80 -12.46 15.34
N PHE A 344 1.25 -12.87 16.48
CA PHE A 344 1.67 -14.05 17.25
C PHE A 344 1.44 -15.36 16.47
N HIS A 345 0.40 -15.43 15.62
CA HIS A 345 0.22 -16.60 14.74
C HIS A 345 1.21 -16.56 13.57
N VAL A 346 1.52 -15.38 13.03
CA VAL A 346 2.50 -15.18 11.95
C VAL A 346 3.93 -15.50 12.40
N ALA A 347 4.38 -14.99 13.55
CA ALA A 347 5.75 -15.23 14.04
C ALA A 347 5.92 -16.69 14.49
N ARG A 348 4.90 -17.32 15.09
CA ARG A 348 4.86 -18.79 15.31
C ARG A 348 4.91 -19.60 14.00
N ALA A 349 4.13 -19.25 12.98
CA ALA A 349 4.08 -19.99 11.70
C ALA A 349 5.39 -19.86 10.89
N SER A 350 5.94 -18.65 10.81
CA SER A 350 7.23 -18.40 10.13
C SER A 350 8.41 -19.05 10.84
N ALA A 351 8.38 -19.17 12.17
CA ALA A 351 9.38 -19.94 12.91
C ALA A 351 9.28 -21.45 12.64
N ALA A 352 8.07 -22.02 12.51
CA ALA A 352 7.88 -23.42 12.15
C ALA A 352 8.40 -23.76 10.74
N MET A 353 8.19 -22.87 9.76
CA MET A 353 8.80 -23.01 8.43
C MET A 353 10.34 -22.91 8.46
N ARG A 354 10.92 -22.22 9.46
CA ARG A 354 12.38 -22.09 9.60
C ARG A 354 13.01 -23.39 10.09
N THR A 355 12.41 -24.02 11.10
CA THR A 355 12.88 -25.31 11.66
C THR A 355 12.72 -26.46 10.66
N GLU A 356 11.67 -26.46 9.84
CA GLU A 356 11.51 -27.40 8.71
C GLU A 356 12.64 -27.27 7.67
N ARG A 357 12.99 -26.04 7.28
CA ARG A 357 14.12 -25.77 6.35
C ARG A 357 15.47 -26.19 6.93
N LEU A 358 15.72 -25.90 8.21
CA LEU A 358 16.96 -26.32 8.89
C LEU A 358 17.05 -27.84 9.00
N GLY A 359 15.95 -28.53 9.29
CA GLY A 359 15.87 -29.99 9.30
C GLY A 359 16.19 -30.62 7.95
N THR A 360 15.58 -30.11 6.86
CA THR A 360 15.86 -30.60 5.49
C THR A 360 17.30 -30.29 5.06
N GLY A 361 17.82 -29.10 5.35
CA GLY A 361 19.21 -28.73 5.05
C GLY A 361 20.25 -29.64 5.71
N ARG A 362 20.01 -30.06 6.97
CA ARG A 362 20.91 -30.96 7.71
C ARG A 362 20.95 -32.37 7.12
N GLY A 363 19.86 -32.83 6.50
CA GLY A 363 19.82 -34.12 5.78
C GLY A 363 20.75 -34.17 4.57
N THR A 364 20.86 -33.08 3.81
CA THR A 364 21.70 -33.02 2.59
C THR A 364 23.21 -33.10 2.85
N TRP A 365 23.70 -32.69 4.01
CA TRP A 365 25.14 -32.73 4.35
C TRP A 365 25.59 -34.06 4.98
N ALA A 366 24.66 -34.93 5.35
CA ALA A 366 24.95 -36.29 5.82
C ALA A 366 25.01 -37.34 4.67
N GLY A 367 24.92 -36.90 3.41
CA GLY A 367 24.61 -37.74 2.24
C GLY A 367 25.65 -37.73 1.11
N THR A 368 26.88 -37.28 1.33
CA THR A 368 27.95 -37.20 0.30
C THR A 368 29.23 -37.88 0.77
N GLY A 369 29.21 -39.22 0.84
CA GLY A 369 30.31 -40.01 1.40
C GLY A 369 30.38 -41.48 0.97
N THR A 370 29.94 -41.83 -0.25
CA THR A 370 30.16 -43.18 -0.80
C THR A 370 30.09 -43.20 -2.33
N GLY A 371 31.26 -43.19 -2.99
CA GLY A 371 31.37 -43.49 -4.41
C GLY A 371 31.30 -45.00 -4.65
N THR A 372 30.73 -45.44 -5.77
CA THR A 372 30.48 -46.86 -6.05
C THR A 372 31.75 -47.65 -6.43
N GLY A 373 31.99 -48.76 -5.73
CA GLY A 373 33.05 -49.75 -6.03
C GLY A 373 32.44 -51.11 -6.38
N THR A 374 32.75 -51.64 -7.55
CA THR A 374 31.98 -52.68 -8.26
C THR A 374 32.29 -54.13 -7.83
N THR A 375 31.29 -55.00 -8.02
CA THR A 375 31.40 -56.47 -8.26
C THR A 375 31.47 -57.43 -7.06
N THR A 376 31.07 -58.67 -7.35
CA THR A 376 30.84 -59.83 -6.47
C THR A 376 31.96 -60.89 -6.53
N VAL A 377 31.85 -61.93 -5.68
CA VAL A 377 32.42 -63.31 -5.79
C VAL A 377 33.62 -63.65 -4.88
N ASN A 378 33.39 -64.60 -3.95
CA ASN A 378 34.35 -65.52 -3.27
C ASN A 378 35.44 -64.92 -2.35
N SER A 379 36.03 -65.64 -1.37
CA SER A 379 35.65 -66.88 -0.64
C SER A 379 36.52 -67.04 0.64
N SER A 380 36.23 -68.08 1.45
CA SER A 380 37.15 -68.78 2.39
C SER A 380 37.85 -68.02 3.54
N SER A 381 37.53 -68.46 4.77
CA SER A 381 38.37 -68.45 5.99
C SER A 381 39.29 -69.70 6.02
N PRO A 382 40.05 -70.08 7.08
CA PRO A 382 40.22 -69.49 8.43
C PRO A 382 41.70 -69.45 8.94
N SER A 383 41.90 -69.36 10.28
CA SER A 383 43.09 -69.82 11.06
C SER A 383 44.37 -68.94 11.00
N ASP A 384 45.15 -68.69 12.08
CA ASP A 384 45.02 -68.82 13.57
C ASP A 384 45.79 -67.60 14.21
N ASP A 385 46.44 -67.48 15.39
CA ASP A 385 46.85 -68.36 16.52
C ASP A 385 47.15 -67.50 17.80
N ALA A 386 47.74 -68.08 18.86
CA ALA A 386 48.19 -67.49 20.15
C ALA A 386 49.05 -66.21 20.03
N ALA A 387 48.94 -65.15 20.84
CA ALA A 387 48.78 -64.95 22.31
C ALA A 387 50.10 -64.86 23.12
N THR A 388 50.29 -63.74 23.84
CA THR A 388 51.09 -63.58 25.08
C THR A 388 50.61 -62.31 25.82
N ASP A 389 50.79 -62.30 27.14
CA ASP A 389 50.04 -61.53 28.15
C ASP A 389 50.74 -60.23 28.65
N GLN A 390 50.04 -59.51 29.55
CA GLN A 390 50.49 -58.50 30.54
C GLN A 390 50.34 -56.98 30.23
N GLN A 391 49.58 -56.35 31.12
CA GLN A 391 49.40 -54.89 31.34
C GLN A 391 50.56 -54.31 32.20
N PRO A 392 50.54 -53.05 32.70
CA PRO A 392 49.76 -51.85 32.33
C PRO A 392 50.62 -50.58 32.08
N GLN A 393 50.13 -49.59 31.32
CA GLN A 393 50.61 -48.20 31.46
C GLN A 393 49.52 -47.12 31.31
N VAL A 394 49.32 -46.40 32.43
CA VAL A 394 49.06 -44.96 32.58
C VAL A 394 48.13 -44.29 31.54
N GLU A 395 46.86 -44.19 31.91
CA GLU A 395 45.94 -43.16 31.42
C GLU A 395 46.45 -41.76 31.82
N LYS A 396 46.46 -40.80 30.89
CA LYS A 396 46.84 -39.40 31.14
C LYS A 396 45.66 -38.46 30.90
N THR A 397 45.32 -37.70 31.93
CA THR A 397 44.34 -36.62 31.88
C THR A 397 44.83 -35.46 31.00
N ASP A 398 44.04 -35.06 30.00
CA ASP A 398 44.17 -33.76 29.34
C ASP A 398 43.07 -32.82 29.88
N GLU A 399 43.44 -31.91 30.77
CA GLU A 399 42.54 -30.93 31.39
C GLU A 399 42.17 -29.81 30.40
N ARG A 400 41.09 -29.99 29.63
CA ARG A 400 40.65 -29.00 28.64
C ARG A 400 39.60 -28.01 29.17
N SER A 401 40.05 -27.13 30.07
CA SER A 401 39.51 -25.80 30.40
C SER A 401 38.01 -25.57 30.12
N ASP A 402 37.17 -25.65 31.15
CA ASP A 402 35.75 -25.32 31.08
C ASP A 402 35.49 -23.96 30.41
N SER A 403 34.66 -23.99 29.38
CA SER A 403 34.01 -22.83 28.77
C SER A 403 32.57 -23.22 28.47
N PRO A 404 31.57 -22.39 28.82
CA PRO A 404 30.16 -22.76 28.66
C PRO A 404 29.75 -22.67 27.18
N GLU A 405 30.05 -23.73 26.41
CA GLU A 405 29.59 -23.86 25.02
C GLU A 405 28.06 -23.89 25.00
N CYS A 406 27.45 -22.79 24.55
CA CYS A 406 26.00 -22.73 24.38
C CYS A 406 25.57 -23.70 23.28
N ASN A 407 24.88 -24.77 23.69
CA ASN A 407 24.27 -25.75 22.81
C ASN A 407 23.53 -25.05 21.65
N PRO A 408 23.82 -25.31 20.37
CA PRO A 408 23.23 -24.55 19.26
C PRO A 408 21.70 -24.66 19.21
N CYS A 409 21.15 -25.80 19.66
CA CYS A 409 19.70 -25.99 19.83
C CYS A 409 19.07 -25.05 20.87
N LEU A 410 19.84 -24.57 21.86
CA LEU A 410 19.40 -23.54 22.81
C LEU A 410 19.32 -22.18 22.12
N VAL A 411 20.33 -21.82 21.34
CA VAL A 411 20.40 -20.52 20.63
C VAL A 411 19.27 -20.39 19.60
N ASP A 412 19.02 -21.43 18.79
CA ASP A 412 17.88 -21.43 17.85
C ASP A 412 16.52 -21.42 18.58
N ALA A 413 16.42 -22.07 19.75
CA ALA A 413 15.23 -21.96 20.59
C ALA A 413 15.06 -20.56 21.21
N LEU A 414 16.14 -19.81 21.46
CA LEU A 414 16.08 -18.44 21.97
C LEU A 414 15.75 -17.43 20.84
N LYS A 415 16.32 -17.60 19.63
CA LYS A 415 15.95 -16.83 18.42
C LYS A 415 14.45 -16.93 18.09
N SER A 416 13.80 -18.04 18.43
CA SER A 416 12.40 -18.33 18.05
C SER A 416 11.44 -18.41 19.26
N PRO A 417 11.15 -17.29 19.96
CA PRO A 417 10.40 -17.29 21.21
C PRO A 417 9.01 -17.97 21.12
N GLU A 418 8.36 -17.91 19.95
CA GLU A 418 7.00 -18.42 19.76
C GLU A 418 6.92 -19.87 19.27
N HIS A 419 8.05 -20.49 18.92
CA HIS A 419 8.11 -21.86 18.37
C HIS A 419 8.08 -22.98 19.42
N SER A 420 8.29 -22.68 20.71
CA SER A 420 8.35 -23.75 21.72
C SER A 420 7.07 -24.59 21.77
N SER A 421 7.26 -25.90 21.94
CA SER A 421 6.19 -26.85 22.16
C SER A 421 5.51 -26.56 23.49
N VAL A 422 4.38 -25.86 23.44
CA VAL A 422 3.42 -25.78 24.54
C VAL A 422 3.07 -27.22 24.93
N ARG A 423 3.19 -27.57 26.23
CA ARG A 423 2.87 -28.93 26.71
C ARG A 423 1.46 -29.31 26.23
N PRO A 424 1.22 -30.54 25.72
CA PRO A 424 -0.09 -30.90 25.17
C PRO A 424 -1.23 -30.74 26.20
N GLY A 425 -0.98 -31.07 27.47
CA GLY A 425 -1.93 -30.81 28.58
C GLY A 425 -2.21 -29.32 28.81
N LEU A 426 -1.23 -28.43 28.59
CA LEU A 426 -1.43 -26.97 28.65
C LEU A 426 -2.23 -26.45 27.45
N VAL A 427 -2.10 -27.05 26.26
CA VAL A 427 -2.94 -26.72 25.10
C VAL A 427 -4.40 -27.08 25.36
N GLU A 428 -4.68 -28.25 25.92
CA GLU A 428 -6.04 -28.67 26.27
C GLU A 428 -6.63 -27.82 27.43
N ALA A 429 -5.81 -27.49 28.42
CA ALA A 429 -6.20 -26.60 29.52
C ALA A 429 -6.58 -25.19 29.00
N LEU A 430 -5.73 -24.59 28.14
CA LEU A 430 -6.01 -23.30 27.50
C LEU A 430 -7.21 -23.36 26.55
N ARG A 431 -7.43 -24.49 25.85
CA ARG A 431 -8.64 -24.73 25.06
C ARG A 431 -9.88 -24.61 25.96
N GLY A 432 -9.88 -25.31 27.09
CA GLY A 432 -10.98 -25.29 28.06
C GLY A 432 -11.26 -23.91 28.65
N THR A 433 -10.24 -23.21 29.15
CA THR A 433 -10.44 -21.93 29.86
C THR A 433 -10.75 -20.75 28.95
N THR A 434 -10.24 -20.75 27.71
CA THR A 434 -10.42 -19.61 26.78
C THR A 434 -11.60 -19.78 25.81
N ALA A 435 -12.18 -20.98 25.68
CA ALA A 435 -13.25 -21.29 24.72
C ALA A 435 -14.42 -20.30 24.79
N ASP A 436 -14.94 -20.02 25.99
CA ASP A 436 -16.09 -19.12 26.16
C ASP A 436 -15.75 -17.66 25.86
N ALA A 437 -14.57 -17.17 26.26
CA ALA A 437 -14.13 -15.83 25.89
C ALA A 437 -13.97 -15.68 24.37
N LEU A 438 -13.38 -16.67 23.69
CA LEU A 438 -13.27 -16.69 22.23
C LEU A 438 -14.65 -16.80 21.54
N ARG A 439 -15.58 -17.58 22.10
CA ARG A 439 -16.94 -17.77 21.58
C ARG A 439 -17.78 -16.49 21.69
N VAL A 440 -17.82 -15.89 22.88
CA VAL A 440 -18.58 -14.66 23.14
C VAL A 440 -17.99 -13.47 22.37
N ASN A 441 -16.66 -13.39 22.21
CA ASN A 441 -16.05 -12.33 21.40
C ASN A 441 -16.41 -12.43 19.90
N SER A 442 -16.54 -13.64 19.34
CA SER A 442 -17.10 -13.83 17.99
C SER A 442 -18.56 -13.36 17.89
N GLN A 443 -19.38 -13.68 18.89
CA GLN A 443 -20.78 -13.22 18.96
C GLN A 443 -20.87 -11.69 19.07
N ALA A 444 -19.99 -11.06 19.85
CA ALA A 444 -19.84 -9.61 19.95
C ALA A 444 -19.47 -8.95 18.61
N ILE A 445 -18.46 -9.49 17.91
CA ILE A 445 -18.03 -9.02 16.57
C ILE A 445 -19.21 -9.09 15.58
N LYS A 446 -19.95 -10.19 15.57
CA LYS A 446 -21.13 -10.39 14.70
C LYS A 446 -22.25 -9.40 15.02
N LEU A 447 -22.58 -9.18 16.30
CA LEU A 447 -23.61 -8.23 16.75
C LEU A 447 -23.22 -6.77 16.45
N ALA A 448 -21.94 -6.40 16.60
CA ALA A 448 -21.43 -5.08 16.26
C ALA A 448 -21.48 -4.82 14.74
N ALA A 449 -21.12 -5.81 13.93
CA ALA A 449 -21.27 -5.72 12.47
C ALA A 449 -22.75 -5.59 12.06
N GLU A 450 -23.66 -6.39 12.65
CA GLU A 450 -25.10 -6.28 12.40
C GLU A 450 -25.65 -4.89 12.79
N THR A 451 -25.18 -4.35 13.92
CA THR A 451 -25.56 -3.01 14.41
C THR A 451 -25.17 -1.92 13.41
N VAL A 452 -23.92 -1.93 12.93
CA VAL A 452 -23.46 -0.98 11.89
C VAL A 452 -24.26 -1.18 10.60
N HIS A 453 -24.51 -2.43 10.19
CA HIS A 453 -25.28 -2.76 8.99
C HIS A 453 -26.70 -2.16 9.02
N ILE A 454 -27.43 -2.36 10.11
CA ILE A 454 -28.82 -1.90 10.26
C ILE A 454 -28.89 -0.37 10.36
N VAL A 455 -27.96 0.27 11.07
CA VAL A 455 -27.87 1.74 11.11
C VAL A 455 -27.53 2.32 9.73
N ASN A 456 -26.67 1.65 8.96
CA ASN A 456 -26.22 2.15 7.66
C ASN A 456 -27.23 1.91 6.51
N THR A 457 -27.99 0.81 6.56
CA THR A 457 -29.00 0.47 5.54
C THR A 457 -30.32 1.23 5.72
N SER A 458 -30.76 1.47 6.96
CA SER A 458 -32.08 2.04 7.26
C SER A 458 -32.24 3.55 6.98
N ARG A 459 -31.20 4.24 6.47
CA ARG A 459 -31.09 5.72 6.36
C ARG A 459 -32.26 6.46 5.69
N TRP A 460 -32.86 5.87 4.66
CA TRP A 460 -33.91 6.50 3.84
C TRP A 460 -35.31 6.01 4.22
N TYR A 461 -35.47 4.70 4.38
CA TYR A 461 -36.73 4.06 4.73
C TYR A 461 -36.54 3.21 5.98
N LEU A 462 -37.19 3.58 7.08
CA LEU A 462 -37.34 2.73 8.24
C LEU A 462 -38.53 1.79 7.99
N SER A 463 -38.28 0.52 7.66
CA SER A 463 -39.33 -0.49 7.79
C SER A 463 -39.73 -0.61 9.27
N ALA A 464 -41.00 -0.92 9.55
CA ALA A 464 -41.46 -1.21 10.91
C ALA A 464 -40.60 -2.32 11.56
N SER A 465 -40.28 -3.37 10.80
CA SER A 465 -39.36 -4.44 11.21
C SER A 465 -37.95 -3.93 11.59
N SER A 466 -37.38 -3.01 10.80
CA SER A 466 -36.09 -2.38 11.10
C SER A 466 -36.13 -1.48 12.34
N LYS A 467 -37.27 -0.82 12.61
CA LYS A 467 -37.47 -0.05 13.84
C LYS A 467 -37.45 -0.98 15.05
N THR A 468 -38.27 -2.03 15.04
CA THR A 468 -38.37 -3.00 16.14
C THR A 468 -37.07 -3.77 16.36
N ARG A 469 -36.33 -4.15 15.30
CA ARG A 469 -35.01 -4.78 15.45
C ARG A 469 -34.02 -3.81 16.13
N LEU A 470 -33.96 -2.56 15.69
CA LEU A 470 -33.02 -1.58 16.27
C LEU A 470 -33.38 -1.20 17.73
N GLU A 471 -34.67 -1.24 18.08
CA GLU A 471 -35.13 -1.08 19.48
C GLU A 471 -34.69 -2.26 20.36
N ARG A 472 -34.60 -3.49 19.81
CA ARG A 472 -34.05 -4.67 20.50
C ARG A 472 -32.51 -4.72 20.53
N LEU A 473 -31.81 -4.14 19.56
CA LEU A 473 -30.34 -4.10 19.56
C LEU A 473 -29.75 -3.41 20.80
N VAL A 474 -30.42 -2.40 21.38
CA VAL A 474 -29.90 -1.69 22.56
C VAL A 474 -29.77 -2.61 23.79
N PRO A 475 -30.81 -3.33 24.25
CA PRO A 475 -30.63 -4.33 25.31
C PRO A 475 -29.75 -5.51 24.90
N GLU A 476 -29.79 -5.97 23.64
CA GLU A 476 -28.90 -7.05 23.17
C GLU A 476 -27.41 -6.67 23.26
N LEU A 477 -27.03 -5.45 22.89
CA LEU A 477 -25.65 -4.95 23.02
C LEU A 477 -25.20 -4.85 24.48
N ILE A 478 -26.08 -4.44 25.40
CA ILE A 478 -25.77 -4.32 26.83
C ILE A 478 -25.61 -5.73 27.46
N ALA A 479 -26.51 -6.66 27.13
CA ALA A 479 -26.41 -8.05 27.58
C ALA A 479 -25.14 -8.73 27.05
N MET A 480 -24.80 -8.52 25.77
CA MET A 480 -23.58 -9.03 25.15
C MET A 480 -22.31 -8.39 25.76
N GLN A 481 -22.35 -7.10 26.12
CA GLN A 481 -21.25 -6.45 26.84
C GLN A 481 -21.02 -7.11 28.21
N ALA A 482 -22.08 -7.28 29.01
CA ALA A 482 -22.00 -7.91 30.33
C ALA A 482 -21.56 -9.38 30.24
N GLN A 483 -22.02 -10.12 29.22
CA GLN A 483 -21.59 -11.50 28.98
C GLN A 483 -20.12 -11.57 28.57
N LEU A 484 -19.64 -10.66 27.71
CA LEU A 484 -18.23 -10.59 27.31
C LEU A 484 -17.32 -10.17 28.47
N GLN A 485 -17.78 -9.25 29.32
CA GLN A 485 -17.09 -8.85 30.54
C GLN A 485 -16.93 -10.05 31.49
N SER A 486 -18.03 -10.74 31.82
CA SER A 486 -18.02 -11.91 32.70
C SER A 486 -17.16 -13.06 32.13
N ALA A 487 -17.27 -13.33 30.82
CA ALA A 487 -16.45 -14.34 30.15
C ALA A 487 -14.95 -13.96 30.16
N ARG A 488 -14.59 -12.68 30.03
CA ARG A 488 -13.20 -12.21 30.17
C ARG A 488 -12.67 -12.41 31.59
N GLU A 489 -13.46 -12.05 32.60
CA GLU A 489 -13.05 -12.13 34.01
C GLU A 489 -12.93 -13.58 34.50
N SER A 490 -13.84 -14.46 34.07
CA SER A 490 -13.72 -15.91 34.28
C SER A 490 -12.57 -16.54 33.47
N CYS A 491 -12.31 -16.06 32.25
CA CYS A 491 -11.14 -16.51 31.47
C CYS A 491 -9.83 -16.19 32.18
N VAL A 492 -9.69 -15.01 32.79
CA VAL A 492 -8.49 -14.60 33.53
C VAL A 492 -8.24 -15.47 34.76
N THR A 493 -9.27 -15.68 35.58
CA THR A 493 -9.15 -16.52 36.79
C THR A 493 -8.86 -17.97 36.44
N ASN A 494 -9.68 -18.57 35.59
CA ASN A 494 -9.57 -19.99 35.24
C ASN A 494 -8.27 -20.27 34.48
N THR A 495 -7.81 -19.37 33.60
CA THR A 495 -6.55 -19.56 32.85
C THR A 495 -5.34 -19.45 33.76
N ASN A 496 -5.27 -18.49 34.68
CA ASN A 496 -4.19 -18.41 35.66
C ASN A 496 -4.04 -19.73 36.42
N ASP A 497 -5.14 -20.25 37.00
CA ASP A 497 -5.09 -21.47 37.80
C ASP A 497 -4.78 -22.73 36.96
N ALA A 498 -5.26 -22.79 35.72
CA ALA A 498 -4.94 -23.88 34.79
C ALA A 498 -3.48 -23.85 34.31
N VAL A 499 -2.92 -22.66 34.07
CA VAL A 499 -1.52 -22.44 33.71
C VAL A 499 -0.60 -22.80 34.89
N ILE A 500 -0.98 -22.44 36.12
CA ILE A 500 -0.29 -22.86 37.35
C ILE A 500 -0.34 -24.39 37.49
N GLY A 501 -1.51 -25.02 37.34
CA GLY A 501 -1.65 -26.47 37.42
C GLY A 501 -0.80 -27.23 36.40
N ALA A 502 -0.74 -26.76 35.15
CA ALA A 502 0.09 -27.35 34.09
C ALA A 502 1.62 -27.16 34.26
N HIS A 503 2.01 -26.33 35.24
CA HIS A 503 3.38 -26.00 35.61
C HIS A 503 3.68 -26.21 37.10
N ALA A 504 2.84 -26.96 37.82
CA ALA A 504 3.01 -27.22 39.26
C ALA A 504 4.32 -27.97 39.59
N ASP A 505 4.92 -28.64 38.60
CA ASP A 505 6.25 -29.24 38.70
C ASP A 505 7.38 -28.20 38.90
N LEU A 506 7.18 -26.95 38.46
CA LEU A 506 8.16 -25.87 38.61
C LEU A 506 8.21 -25.25 40.01
N PHE A 507 7.16 -25.39 40.82
CA PHE A 507 7.02 -24.69 42.10
C PHE A 507 7.27 -25.61 43.30
N ASP A 508 7.86 -25.10 44.37
CA ASP A 508 7.99 -25.80 45.65
C ASP A 508 6.69 -25.73 46.50
N GLU A 509 6.71 -26.32 47.69
CA GLU A 509 5.56 -26.33 48.61
C GLU A 509 5.25 -24.93 49.19
N GLN A 510 6.18 -23.98 49.03
CA GLN A 510 6.08 -22.59 49.44
C GLN A 510 5.57 -21.68 48.29
N GLY A 511 5.37 -22.24 47.09
CA GLY A 511 4.89 -21.50 45.91
C GLY A 511 5.96 -20.66 45.20
N LEU A 512 7.25 -20.94 45.45
CA LEU A 512 8.42 -20.34 44.80
C LEU A 512 9.00 -21.28 43.74
N LEU A 513 9.85 -20.77 42.84
CA LEU A 513 10.49 -21.56 41.79
C LEU A 513 11.54 -22.52 42.36
N LYS A 514 11.46 -23.81 41.99
CA LYS A 514 12.48 -24.83 42.32
C LYS A 514 13.87 -24.48 41.75
N ASP A 515 14.90 -25.12 42.30
CA ASP A 515 16.29 -24.77 42.04
C ASP A 515 16.73 -24.93 40.57
N ARG A 516 17.45 -23.91 40.08
CA ARG A 516 17.71 -23.64 38.64
C ARG A 516 18.33 -24.82 37.89
N ASN A 517 19.13 -25.64 38.56
CA ASN A 517 19.84 -26.79 37.97
C ASN A 517 18.90 -27.95 37.58
N THR A 518 17.64 -27.94 38.01
CA THR A 518 16.64 -28.98 37.68
C THR A 518 15.65 -28.56 36.59
N ILE A 519 15.61 -27.27 36.21
CA ILE A 519 14.57 -26.71 35.34
C ILE A 519 15.09 -26.49 33.92
N SER A 520 14.47 -27.17 32.94
CA SER A 520 14.75 -26.89 31.52
C SER A 520 14.22 -25.51 31.11
N PRO A 521 15.03 -24.64 30.48
CA PRO A 521 14.60 -23.29 30.09
C PRO A 521 13.46 -23.28 29.05
N LEU A 522 13.26 -24.39 28.32
CA LEU A 522 12.10 -24.55 27.43
C LEU A 522 10.75 -24.53 28.17
N VAL A 523 10.71 -24.95 29.44
CA VAL A 523 9.46 -25.05 30.20
C VAL A 523 9.02 -23.67 30.72
N LEU A 524 9.96 -22.89 31.26
CA LEU A 524 9.73 -21.49 31.65
C LEU A 524 9.33 -20.62 30.45
N LYS A 525 9.95 -20.86 29.29
CA LYS A 525 9.56 -20.24 28.01
C LYS A 525 8.09 -20.56 27.63
N GLY A 526 7.65 -21.81 27.84
CA GLY A 526 6.25 -22.21 27.62
C GLY A 526 5.26 -21.42 28.47
N LEU A 527 5.55 -21.25 29.76
CA LEU A 527 4.75 -20.47 30.70
C LEU A 527 4.60 -19.00 30.26
N ILE A 528 5.72 -18.36 29.89
CA ILE A 528 5.73 -16.98 29.37
C ILE A 528 4.86 -16.87 28.11
N LEU A 529 4.97 -17.85 27.19
CA LEU A 529 4.22 -17.85 25.94
C LEU A 529 2.69 -17.98 26.17
N SER A 530 2.25 -18.81 27.12
CA SER A 530 0.84 -18.89 27.52
C SER A 530 0.33 -17.58 28.11
N MET A 531 1.11 -16.91 28.97
CA MET A 531 0.73 -15.62 29.55
C MET A 531 0.66 -14.47 28.52
N VAL A 532 1.54 -14.49 27.52
CA VAL A 532 1.47 -13.56 26.39
C VAL A 532 0.19 -13.80 25.59
N LEU A 533 -0.13 -15.05 25.25
CA LEU A 533 -1.33 -15.40 24.48
C LEU A 533 -2.62 -15.04 25.23
N GLU A 534 -2.69 -15.30 26.54
CA GLU A 534 -3.83 -14.90 27.38
C GLU A 534 -4.05 -13.38 27.33
N GLU A 535 -3.02 -12.57 27.61
CA GLU A 535 -3.15 -11.11 27.60
C GLU A 535 -3.53 -10.57 26.20
N ARG A 536 -3.13 -11.23 25.10
CA ARG A 536 -3.63 -10.87 23.75
C ARG A 536 -5.13 -11.18 23.58
N ILE A 537 -5.61 -12.36 23.99
CA ILE A 537 -7.02 -12.76 23.92
C ILE A 537 -7.89 -11.83 24.81
N VAL A 538 -7.45 -11.59 26.05
CA VAL A 538 -8.12 -10.71 27.03
C VAL A 538 -8.19 -9.27 26.52
N ASN A 539 -7.11 -8.76 25.91
CA ASN A 539 -7.09 -7.41 25.33
C ASN A 539 -7.97 -7.28 24.07
N ALA A 540 -8.07 -8.33 23.24
CA ALA A 540 -9.01 -8.38 22.12
C ALA A 540 -10.48 -8.36 22.60
N ALA A 541 -10.80 -9.09 23.67
CA ALA A 541 -12.13 -9.03 24.29
C ALA A 541 -12.42 -7.64 24.92
N ALA A 542 -11.46 -7.07 25.67
CA ALA A 542 -11.63 -5.79 26.34
C ALA A 542 -11.77 -4.59 25.38
N THR A 543 -11.11 -4.61 24.22
CA THR A 543 -11.31 -3.58 23.19
C THR A 543 -12.64 -3.76 22.44
N MET A 544 -13.08 -5.01 22.21
CA MET A 544 -14.42 -5.26 21.64
C MET A 544 -15.55 -4.84 22.60
N GLU A 545 -15.37 -5.00 23.91
CA GLU A 545 -16.28 -4.50 24.94
C GLU A 545 -16.50 -2.97 24.82
N GLN A 546 -15.42 -2.21 24.63
CA GLN A 546 -15.49 -0.75 24.44
C GLN A 546 -16.23 -0.37 23.15
N VAL A 547 -16.09 -1.15 22.08
CA VAL A 547 -16.86 -0.96 20.83
C VAL A 547 -18.36 -1.19 21.06
N LEU A 548 -18.75 -2.28 21.76
CA LEU A 548 -20.15 -2.55 22.09
C LEU A 548 -20.77 -1.44 22.96
N ASN A 549 -20.05 -1.04 24.02
CA ASN A 549 -20.49 0.01 24.94
C ASN A 549 -20.70 1.35 24.20
N HIS A 550 -19.74 1.74 23.34
CA HIS A 550 -19.84 2.97 22.55
C HIS A 550 -20.99 2.91 21.53
N MET A 551 -21.23 1.77 20.88
CA MET A 551 -22.40 1.58 20.01
C MET A 551 -23.72 1.71 20.77
N ALA A 552 -23.83 1.09 21.96
CA ALA A 552 -25.02 1.18 22.81
C ALA A 552 -25.28 2.62 23.29
N GLN A 553 -24.23 3.35 23.67
CA GLN A 553 -24.32 4.79 24.01
C GLN A 553 -24.81 5.62 22.81
N LEU A 554 -24.20 5.45 21.63
CA LEU A 554 -24.59 6.18 20.42
C LEU A 554 -26.05 5.88 20.01
N LEU A 555 -26.54 4.65 20.18
CA LEU A 555 -27.93 4.30 19.89
C LEU A 555 -28.92 4.93 20.89
N LYS A 556 -28.58 4.96 22.19
CA LYS A 556 -29.37 5.66 23.23
C LYS A 556 -29.43 7.17 22.97
N LEU A 557 -28.31 7.79 22.58
CA LEU A 557 -28.21 9.23 22.32
C LEU A 557 -28.84 9.66 20.97
N ARG A 558 -28.91 8.76 19.97
CA ARG A 558 -29.40 9.06 18.60
C ARG A 558 -30.62 8.21 18.23
N THR A 559 -31.75 8.51 18.87
CA THR A 559 -33.04 7.83 18.64
C THR A 559 -33.73 8.19 17.32
N GLN A 560 -33.44 9.36 16.75
CA GLN A 560 -34.07 9.88 15.53
C GLN A 560 -33.09 9.93 14.34
N GLN A 561 -33.62 9.79 13.12
CA GLN A 561 -32.88 10.11 11.90
C GLN A 561 -32.97 11.60 11.59
N ARG A 562 -31.86 12.20 11.17
CA ARG A 562 -31.80 13.61 10.74
C ARG A 562 -30.98 13.74 9.45
N ILE A 563 -31.09 14.90 8.81
CA ILE A 563 -30.17 15.33 7.74
C ILE A 563 -29.05 16.13 8.42
N TRP A 564 -27.81 15.75 8.16
CA TRP A 564 -26.61 16.37 8.70
C TRP A 564 -25.93 17.17 7.60
N LEU A 565 -25.71 18.46 7.86
CA LEU A 565 -25.04 19.41 6.96
C LEU A 565 -23.52 19.44 7.25
N PRO A 566 -22.68 19.83 6.26
CA PRO A 566 -21.23 19.95 6.44
C PRO A 566 -20.86 20.89 7.59
N THR A 567 -20.20 20.36 8.63
CA THR A 567 -19.91 21.12 9.86
C THR A 567 -18.68 22.03 9.74
N ARG A 568 -17.77 21.77 8.79
CA ARG A 568 -16.46 22.45 8.72
C ARG A 568 -16.05 22.84 7.29
N LEU A 569 -16.81 23.68 6.58
CA LEU A 569 -16.41 24.14 5.23
C LEU A 569 -15.00 24.79 5.17
N ARG A 570 -14.56 25.49 6.24
CA ARG A 570 -13.19 26.01 6.36
C ARG A 570 -12.11 24.91 6.32
N TYR A 571 -12.42 23.69 6.74
CA TYR A 571 -11.51 22.55 6.70
C TYR A 571 -11.25 22.05 5.27
N ALA A 572 -12.16 22.28 4.31
CA ALA A 572 -11.89 21.97 2.90
C ALA A 572 -10.71 22.80 2.35
N LEU A 573 -10.64 24.08 2.75
CA LEU A 573 -9.57 25.00 2.34
C LEU A 573 -8.23 24.64 3.00
N SER A 574 -8.22 24.28 4.29
CA SER A 574 -7.00 23.83 4.94
C SER A 574 -6.56 22.42 4.50
N TRP A 575 -7.49 21.53 4.16
CA TRP A 575 -7.16 20.23 3.54
C TRP A 575 -6.49 20.42 2.17
N LEU A 576 -6.89 21.44 1.40
CA LEU A 576 -6.31 21.77 0.09
C LEU A 576 -4.86 22.27 0.20
N THR A 577 -4.52 22.98 1.28
CA THR A 577 -3.16 23.52 1.51
C THR A 577 -2.26 22.60 2.34
N SER A 578 -2.82 21.69 3.14
CA SER A 578 -2.06 20.74 3.96
C SER A 578 -1.46 19.59 3.13
N ARG A 579 -0.22 19.21 3.43
CA ARG A 579 0.49 18.12 2.74
C ARG A 579 0.04 16.73 3.20
N ASP A 580 -0.06 16.52 4.52
CA ASP A 580 -0.22 15.25 5.23
C ASP A 580 -1.59 14.51 5.11
N MET A 581 -2.37 14.66 4.03
CA MET A 581 -3.68 13.97 3.92
C MET A 581 -3.92 13.33 2.55
N ALA A 582 -4.42 12.09 2.53
CA ALA A 582 -4.62 11.30 1.32
C ALA A 582 -5.42 12.02 0.20
N ALA A 583 -5.03 11.79 -1.06
CA ALA A 583 -5.63 12.42 -2.23
C ALA A 583 -6.99 11.79 -2.62
N PRO A 584 -7.93 12.56 -3.21
CA PRO A 584 -9.31 12.11 -3.42
C PRO A 584 -9.50 10.95 -4.42
N VAL A 585 -8.58 10.73 -5.37
CA VAL A 585 -8.85 9.88 -6.54
C VAL A 585 -8.09 8.55 -6.49
N ARG A 586 -8.81 7.47 -6.16
CA ARG A 586 -8.35 6.07 -6.30
C ARG A 586 -7.68 5.86 -7.66
N GLY A 587 -6.39 5.52 -7.65
CA GLY A 587 -5.60 5.14 -8.83
C GLY A 587 -5.08 6.30 -9.70
N ALA A 588 -5.57 7.53 -9.53
CA ALA A 588 -4.86 8.72 -10.03
C ALA A 588 -3.83 9.23 -9.00
N SER A 589 -3.91 8.75 -7.76
CA SER A 589 -2.73 8.52 -6.94
C SER A 589 -1.84 7.45 -7.59
N ILE A 590 -1.03 7.88 -8.57
CA ILE A 590 0.37 7.43 -8.55
C ILE A 590 0.87 7.91 -7.21
N GLU A 591 1.14 6.97 -6.30
CA GLU A 591 1.71 7.27 -5.00
C GLU A 591 3.11 7.84 -5.26
N SER A 592 3.19 9.17 -5.26
CA SER A 592 4.44 9.91 -5.34
C SER A 592 5.15 9.71 -4.01
N ALA A 593 5.68 8.50 -3.83
CA ALA A 593 6.23 7.99 -2.57
C ALA A 593 7.13 9.06 -1.99
N ALA A 594 6.71 9.62 -0.85
CA ALA A 594 7.16 10.95 -0.45
C ALA A 594 8.69 11.03 -0.43
N ASP A 595 9.25 12.15 -0.88
CA ASP A 595 10.71 12.31 -0.98
C ASP A 595 11.31 11.97 0.40
N PRO A 596 12.23 11.00 0.49
CA PRO A 596 12.79 10.58 1.78
C PRO A 596 13.52 11.72 2.51
N ASP A 597 13.81 12.84 1.83
CA ASP A 597 14.30 14.08 2.44
C ASP A 597 13.18 15.08 2.86
N ASP A 598 11.95 14.97 2.34
CA ASP A 598 10.76 15.76 2.77
C ASP A 598 9.99 15.09 3.93
N VAL A 599 9.87 13.75 3.95
CA VAL A 599 9.27 13.01 5.09
C VAL A 599 10.01 13.34 6.40
N ARG A 600 11.33 13.53 6.28
CA ARG A 600 12.22 13.99 7.35
C ARG A 600 11.81 15.35 7.93
N ALA A 601 11.22 16.24 7.13
CA ALA A 601 10.73 17.55 7.57
C ALA A 601 9.32 17.48 8.22
N GLN A 602 8.45 16.59 7.75
CA GLN A 602 7.16 16.31 8.43
C GLN A 602 7.33 15.71 9.83
N THR A 603 8.53 15.22 10.16
CA THR A 603 8.89 14.68 11.48
C THR A 603 9.53 15.75 12.39
N GLU A 604 9.37 17.05 12.10
CA GLU A 604 10.07 18.11 12.84
C GLU A 604 9.59 18.33 14.29
N ASP A 605 8.33 18.09 14.63
CA ASP A 605 7.88 18.19 16.04
C ASP A 605 8.46 17.08 16.91
N THR A 606 8.58 15.86 16.37
CA THR A 606 9.31 14.77 17.04
C THR A 606 10.79 15.09 17.12
N HIS A 607 11.41 15.60 16.03
CA HIS A 607 12.77 16.13 16.07
C HIS A 607 12.91 17.29 17.06
N ARG A 608 11.87 18.05 17.42
CA ARG A 608 11.97 19.14 18.39
C ARG A 608 12.16 18.61 19.82
N ARG A 609 11.51 17.48 20.16
CA ARG A 609 11.74 16.76 21.42
C ARG A 609 13.03 15.93 21.37
N LEU A 610 13.25 15.17 20.29
CA LEU A 610 14.50 14.42 20.07
C LEU A 610 15.72 15.34 19.95
N ARG A 611 15.61 16.61 19.53
CA ARG A 611 16.71 17.60 19.58
C ARG A 611 17.12 17.93 21.00
N MET A 612 16.27 17.75 22.02
CA MET A 612 16.66 17.94 23.42
C MET A 612 17.52 16.77 23.91
N VAL A 613 17.22 15.53 23.48
CA VAL A 613 17.98 14.32 23.84
C VAL A 613 19.24 14.14 22.96
N SER A 614 19.12 14.38 21.66
CA SER A 614 20.17 14.27 20.63
C SER A 614 21.17 15.44 20.65
N ASN A 615 20.97 16.44 21.53
CA ASN A 615 21.93 17.52 21.76
C ASN A 615 23.04 17.16 22.75
N GLY A 616 23.49 15.89 22.73
CA GLY A 616 24.86 15.56 23.09
C GLY A 616 25.85 16.37 22.23
N ASN A 617 26.38 17.44 22.81
CA ASN A 617 27.54 18.22 22.36
C ASN A 617 27.59 18.72 20.88
N LYS A 618 26.45 19.01 20.24
CA LYS A 618 26.40 19.68 18.92
C LYS A 618 26.75 21.19 18.94
N GLY A 619 27.39 21.69 19.99
CA GLY A 619 27.81 23.09 20.11
C GLY A 619 29.07 23.49 19.31
N ALA A 620 29.84 22.52 18.81
CA ALA A 620 31.23 22.75 18.39
C ALA A 620 31.47 23.00 16.88
N ARG A 621 30.44 23.08 16.03
CA ARG A 621 30.61 23.45 14.60
C ARG A 621 29.51 24.40 14.12
N ALA A 622 29.77 25.71 14.27
CA ALA A 622 29.05 26.74 13.53
C ALA A 622 29.29 26.54 12.01
N PRO A 623 28.26 26.63 11.16
CA PRO A 623 28.44 26.56 9.72
C PRO A 623 29.19 27.80 9.22
N GLU A 624 30.21 27.57 8.38
CA GLU A 624 31.00 28.64 7.75
C GLU A 624 30.09 29.70 7.10
N ARG A 625 30.37 30.99 7.31
CA ARG A 625 29.63 32.12 6.72
C ARG A 625 29.92 32.25 5.22
N LYS A 626 29.39 31.33 4.41
CA LYS A 626 29.50 31.38 2.94
C LYS A 626 28.79 32.63 2.40
N GLY A 627 29.48 33.36 1.53
CA GLY A 627 29.03 34.65 1.00
C GLY A 627 27.66 34.59 0.32
N ILE A 628 26.95 35.72 0.31
CA ILE A 628 25.53 35.80 -0.13
C ILE A 628 25.37 35.28 -1.57
N VAL A 629 26.28 35.65 -2.48
CA VAL A 629 26.27 35.17 -3.88
C VAL A 629 26.48 33.66 -3.95
N THR A 630 27.49 33.11 -3.27
CA THR A 630 27.73 31.65 -3.21
C THR A 630 26.52 30.92 -2.63
N ARG A 631 25.89 31.47 -1.59
CA ARG A 631 24.67 30.92 -0.98
C ARG A 631 23.48 30.97 -1.95
N ALA A 632 23.31 32.05 -2.71
CA ALA A 632 22.26 32.18 -3.71
C ALA A 632 22.46 31.20 -4.88
N VAL A 633 23.67 31.10 -5.44
CA VAL A 633 24.01 30.17 -6.52
C VAL A 633 23.83 28.72 -6.07
N VAL A 634 24.36 28.34 -4.90
CA VAL A 634 24.22 26.97 -4.36
C VAL A 634 22.75 26.65 -4.03
N ASN A 635 21.97 27.60 -3.52
CA ASN A 635 20.54 27.39 -3.27
C ASN A 635 19.73 27.26 -4.57
N THR A 636 20.02 28.09 -5.58
CA THR A 636 19.35 28.03 -6.89
C THR A 636 19.69 26.73 -7.61
N TYR A 637 20.96 26.32 -7.60
CA TYR A 637 21.41 25.03 -8.12
C TYR A 637 20.70 23.87 -7.40
N LYS A 638 20.68 23.86 -6.06
CA LYS A 638 19.95 22.85 -5.27
C LYS A 638 18.44 22.86 -5.51
N TRP A 639 17.83 24.01 -5.81
CA TRP A 639 16.41 24.11 -6.11
C TRP A 639 16.05 23.62 -7.52
N LEU A 640 16.94 23.83 -8.49
CA LEU A 640 16.78 23.40 -9.89
C LEU A 640 17.12 21.90 -10.08
N PHE A 641 18.12 21.39 -9.35
CA PHE A 641 18.60 20.00 -9.44
C PHE A 641 18.19 19.10 -8.25
N ASN A 642 17.32 19.58 -7.35
CA ASN A 642 16.48 18.72 -6.50
C ASN A 642 15.69 17.72 -7.38
N PRO A 643 15.34 16.50 -6.92
CA PRO A 643 14.72 15.50 -7.80
C PRO A 643 13.42 15.99 -8.47
N GLY A 644 12.63 16.84 -7.80
CA GLY A 644 11.46 17.48 -8.38
C GLY A 644 11.76 18.60 -9.37
N GLY A 645 12.93 19.23 -9.26
CA GLY A 645 13.50 20.13 -10.27
C GLY A 645 13.91 19.38 -11.53
N VAL A 646 14.58 18.24 -11.38
CA VAL A 646 14.94 17.33 -12.49
C VAL A 646 13.69 16.79 -13.20
N TYR A 647 12.65 16.38 -12.45
CA TYR A 647 11.36 15.98 -13.02
C TYR A 647 10.70 17.13 -13.82
N ALA A 648 10.63 18.33 -13.25
CA ALA A 648 10.05 19.49 -13.94
C ALA A 648 10.86 19.92 -15.18
N LEU A 649 12.19 19.77 -15.15
CA LEU A 649 13.07 20.04 -16.28
C LEU A 649 12.87 18.99 -17.40
N ARG A 650 12.70 17.70 -17.07
CA ARG A 650 12.33 16.66 -18.04
C ARG A 650 11.03 16.96 -18.78
N MET A 651 10.00 17.42 -18.05
CA MET A 651 8.72 17.83 -18.64
C MET A 651 8.89 18.95 -19.68
N VAL A 652 9.73 19.94 -19.39
CA VAL A 652 10.06 21.02 -20.35
C VAL A 652 10.84 20.48 -21.55
N VAL A 653 11.92 19.72 -21.31
CA VAL A 653 12.79 19.19 -22.36
C VAL A 653 12.02 18.31 -23.36
N VAL A 654 11.17 17.39 -22.89
CA VAL A 654 10.39 16.53 -23.80
C VAL A 654 9.35 17.33 -24.60
N THR A 655 8.77 18.37 -24.00
CA THR A 655 7.80 19.25 -24.67
C THR A 655 8.47 20.03 -25.80
N ILE A 656 9.62 20.65 -25.54
CA ILE A 656 10.40 21.37 -26.56
C ILE A 656 10.83 20.38 -27.67
N ALA A 657 11.42 19.24 -27.31
CA ALA A 657 11.95 18.28 -28.27
C ALA A 657 10.89 17.77 -29.28
N LEU A 658 9.67 17.46 -28.81
CA LEU A 658 8.59 16.99 -29.68
C LEU A 658 7.81 18.10 -30.40
N SER A 659 7.96 19.35 -30.00
CA SER A 659 7.26 20.48 -30.62
C SER A 659 8.11 21.25 -31.65
N ILE A 660 9.42 21.03 -31.71
CA ILE A 660 10.30 21.55 -32.78
C ILE A 660 9.73 21.37 -34.20
N PRO A 661 9.14 20.21 -34.58
CA PRO A 661 8.58 20.05 -35.92
C PRO A 661 7.39 20.98 -36.24
N ALA A 662 6.74 21.55 -35.23
CA ALA A 662 5.69 22.56 -35.40
C ALA A 662 6.24 23.99 -35.64
N LEU A 663 7.54 24.22 -35.37
CA LEU A 663 8.18 25.54 -35.43
C LEU A 663 8.86 25.86 -36.76
N LEU A 664 9.24 24.84 -37.52
CA LEU A 664 9.96 25.00 -38.77
C LEU A 664 8.93 24.98 -39.92
N PRO A 665 8.85 26.01 -40.79
CA PRO A 665 7.92 26.02 -41.92
C PRO A 665 8.07 24.81 -42.85
N SER A 666 9.26 24.19 -42.92
CA SER A 666 9.50 22.96 -43.68
C SER A 666 8.84 21.70 -43.10
N THR A 667 8.46 21.68 -41.81
CA THR A 667 7.86 20.51 -41.13
C THR A 667 6.51 20.79 -40.47
N ALA A 668 6.12 22.06 -40.29
CA ALA A 668 4.88 22.47 -39.66
C ALA A 668 3.65 21.77 -40.28
N GLY A 669 3.54 21.80 -41.61
CA GLY A 669 2.44 21.17 -42.35
C GLY A 669 2.28 19.68 -42.03
N PHE A 670 3.39 18.94 -41.88
CA PHE A 670 3.38 17.54 -41.45
C PHE A 670 2.87 17.40 -40.00
N PHE A 671 3.39 18.21 -39.06
CA PHE A 671 3.00 18.16 -37.66
C PHE A 671 1.50 18.40 -37.45
N TYR A 672 0.91 19.41 -38.12
CA TYR A 672 -0.52 19.69 -37.97
C TYR A 672 -1.42 18.71 -38.75
N ARG A 673 -0.94 18.17 -39.88
CA ARG A 673 -1.65 17.13 -40.65
C ARG A 673 -1.75 15.80 -39.90
N GLU A 674 -0.68 15.38 -39.23
CA GLU A 674 -0.63 14.13 -38.43
C GLU A 674 -1.03 14.33 -36.95
N LYS A 675 -1.54 15.52 -36.58
CA LYS A 675 -1.94 15.91 -35.21
C LYS A 675 -0.87 15.60 -34.15
N GLY A 676 0.38 16.01 -34.41
CA GLY A 676 1.56 15.80 -33.56
C GLY A 676 1.43 16.30 -32.12
N ILE A 677 0.47 17.19 -31.82
CA ILE A 677 0.05 17.55 -30.45
C ILE A 677 -0.22 16.32 -29.56
N TRP A 678 -0.74 15.23 -30.14
CA TRP A 678 -0.96 14.00 -29.37
C TRP A 678 0.33 13.30 -28.96
N ALA A 679 1.41 13.38 -29.73
CA ALA A 679 2.71 12.85 -29.32
C ALA A 679 3.29 13.64 -28.14
N VAL A 680 3.15 14.98 -28.14
CA VAL A 680 3.54 15.87 -27.04
C VAL A 680 2.81 15.49 -25.75
N ILE A 681 1.47 15.44 -25.79
CA ILE A 681 0.62 15.07 -24.65
C ILE A 681 0.94 13.64 -24.16
N MET A 682 1.15 12.69 -25.08
CA MET A 682 1.51 11.32 -24.70
C MET A 682 2.86 11.25 -23.99
N ALA A 683 3.88 11.97 -24.46
CA ALA A 683 5.20 11.98 -23.83
C ALA A 683 5.17 12.64 -22.44
N GLN A 684 4.59 13.84 -22.33
CA GLN A 684 4.40 14.54 -21.06
C GLN A 684 3.66 13.69 -20.02
N THR A 685 2.61 12.97 -20.44
CA THR A 685 1.85 12.14 -19.51
C THR A 685 2.52 10.79 -19.23
N CYS A 686 3.45 10.33 -20.08
CA CYS A 686 4.27 9.14 -19.87
C CYS A 686 5.42 9.38 -18.90
N LEU A 687 6.00 10.59 -18.84
CA LEU A 687 7.04 10.93 -17.87
C LEU A 687 6.55 10.78 -16.43
N LEU A 688 7.33 10.08 -15.61
CA LEU A 688 7.03 9.82 -14.19
C LEU A 688 8.27 10.05 -13.31
N MET A 689 8.05 10.07 -12.00
CA MET A 689 9.11 10.32 -11.02
C MET A 689 10.07 9.13 -10.86
N TYR A 690 9.59 7.89 -11.06
CA TYR A 690 10.32 6.65 -10.77
C TYR A 690 10.38 5.68 -11.96
N MET A 691 11.42 4.84 -12.02
CA MET A 691 11.66 3.93 -13.15
C MET A 691 10.75 2.69 -13.20
N ALA A 692 10.40 2.11 -12.05
CA ALA A 692 9.47 0.99 -12.01
C ALA A 692 8.09 1.42 -12.55
N ASP A 693 7.53 2.52 -12.02
CA ASP A 693 6.29 3.13 -12.50
C ASP A 693 6.35 3.49 -13.98
N PHE A 694 7.44 4.12 -14.43
CA PHE A 694 7.61 4.52 -15.83
C PHE A 694 7.59 3.31 -16.76
N THR A 695 8.34 2.25 -16.45
CA THR A 695 8.45 1.07 -17.31
C THR A 695 7.13 0.31 -17.39
N PHE A 696 6.45 0.12 -16.25
CA PHE A 696 5.12 -0.46 -16.23
C PHE A 696 4.10 0.42 -16.97
N SER A 697 4.15 1.75 -16.77
CA SER A 697 3.31 2.72 -17.48
C SER A 697 3.52 2.63 -19.01
N LEU A 698 4.76 2.52 -19.48
CA LEU A 698 5.08 2.42 -20.90
C LEU A 698 4.41 1.20 -21.56
N VAL A 699 4.57 0.01 -20.95
CA VAL A 699 3.99 -1.25 -21.43
C VAL A 699 2.46 -1.23 -21.34
N SER A 700 1.91 -0.83 -20.18
CA SER A 700 0.46 -0.81 -19.94
C SER A 700 -0.27 0.18 -20.85
N ARG A 701 0.34 1.34 -21.16
CA ARG A 701 -0.20 2.31 -22.12
C ARG A 701 -0.14 1.82 -23.56
N GLY A 702 0.96 1.20 -23.98
CA GLY A 702 1.07 0.59 -25.31
C GLY A 702 0.00 -0.47 -25.54
N LEU A 703 -0.13 -1.42 -24.61
CA LEU A 703 -1.17 -2.46 -24.66
C LEU A 703 -2.57 -1.86 -24.60
N GLY A 704 -2.82 -0.88 -23.73
CA GLY A 704 -4.10 -0.17 -23.65
C GLY A 704 -4.48 0.56 -24.94
N THR A 705 -3.53 1.17 -25.63
CA THR A 705 -3.75 1.79 -26.94
C THR A 705 -4.09 0.76 -28.01
N VAL A 706 -3.47 -0.42 -28.02
CA VAL A 706 -3.85 -1.50 -28.96
C VAL A 706 -5.25 -2.02 -28.67
N ILE A 707 -5.57 -2.35 -27.41
CA ILE A 707 -6.90 -2.90 -27.03
C ILE A 707 -8.00 -1.86 -27.25
N GLY A 708 -7.81 -0.62 -26.80
CA GLY A 708 -8.75 0.48 -27.03
C GLY A 708 -8.89 0.83 -28.52
N GLY A 709 -7.80 0.63 -29.27
CA GLY A 709 -7.77 0.71 -30.72
C GLY A 709 -8.72 -0.26 -31.41
N VAL A 710 -8.55 -1.56 -31.14
CA VAL A 710 -9.39 -2.63 -31.69
C VAL A 710 -10.84 -2.47 -31.25
N LEU A 711 -11.11 -2.18 -29.98
CA LEU A 711 -12.46 -1.91 -29.48
C LEU A 711 -13.11 -0.70 -30.15
N GLY A 712 -12.34 0.37 -30.42
CA GLY A 712 -12.81 1.56 -31.13
C GLY A 712 -13.19 1.27 -32.58
N MET A 713 -12.33 0.52 -33.30
CA MET A 713 -12.63 0.08 -34.67
C MET A 713 -13.85 -0.83 -34.73
N VAL A 714 -13.96 -1.82 -33.84
CA VAL A 714 -15.10 -2.76 -33.82
C VAL A 714 -16.40 -2.02 -33.52
N ALA A 715 -16.42 -1.13 -32.52
CA ALA A 715 -17.62 -0.34 -32.22
C ALA A 715 -17.98 0.63 -33.36
N TRP A 716 -17.00 1.24 -34.03
CA TRP A 716 -17.24 2.07 -35.20
C TRP A 716 -17.88 1.28 -36.34
N TYR A 717 -17.23 0.22 -36.84
CA TYR A 717 -17.72 -0.53 -37.99
C TYR A 717 -19.03 -1.27 -37.71
N ALA A 718 -19.25 -1.75 -36.49
CA ALA A 718 -20.55 -2.33 -36.09
C ALA A 718 -21.67 -1.27 -35.96
N GLY A 719 -21.32 -0.01 -35.67
CA GLY A 719 -22.29 1.09 -35.51
C GLY A 719 -22.57 1.91 -36.77
N SER A 720 -21.67 1.87 -37.76
CA SER A 720 -21.71 2.70 -38.97
C SER A 720 -21.61 1.90 -40.30
N GLY A 721 -21.21 0.63 -40.25
CA GLY A 721 -20.85 -0.14 -41.44
C GLY A 721 -19.66 0.49 -42.16
N SER A 722 -19.78 0.66 -43.47
CA SER A 722 -18.87 1.46 -44.30
C SER A 722 -19.38 2.88 -44.57
N GLY A 723 -20.43 3.32 -43.86
CA GLY A 723 -21.10 4.61 -44.08
C GLY A 723 -20.50 5.77 -43.29
N SER A 724 -21.10 6.96 -43.46
CA SER A 724 -20.67 8.20 -42.79
C SER A 724 -20.89 8.24 -41.27
N GLY A 725 -21.72 7.33 -40.75
CA GLY A 725 -22.06 7.18 -39.33
C GLY A 725 -23.57 7.19 -39.08
N ASN A 726 -24.12 6.11 -38.51
CA ASN A 726 -25.50 6.11 -38.00
C ASN A 726 -25.46 6.52 -36.51
N PRO A 727 -26.09 7.64 -36.09
CA PRO A 727 -26.03 8.09 -34.69
C PRO A 727 -26.66 7.10 -33.71
N TYR A 728 -27.69 6.35 -34.12
CA TYR A 728 -28.31 5.32 -33.28
C TYR A 728 -27.43 4.06 -33.19
N GLY A 729 -26.83 3.64 -34.29
CA GLY A 729 -25.93 2.47 -34.34
C GLY A 729 -24.63 2.70 -33.56
N VAL A 730 -23.96 3.83 -33.79
CA VAL A 730 -22.78 4.25 -33.01
C VAL A 730 -23.17 4.51 -31.55
N GLY A 731 -24.33 5.10 -31.28
CA GLY A 731 -24.84 5.31 -29.91
C GLY A 731 -25.10 4.02 -29.13
N ALA A 732 -25.52 2.95 -29.80
CA ALA A 732 -25.74 1.63 -29.19
C ALA A 732 -24.45 0.83 -29.00
N THR A 733 -23.58 0.76 -30.02
CA THR A 733 -22.29 0.05 -29.93
C THR A 733 -21.35 0.69 -28.90
N THR A 734 -21.31 2.03 -28.84
CA THR A 734 -20.56 2.74 -27.79
C THR A 734 -21.15 2.50 -26.40
N ALA A 735 -22.48 2.36 -26.26
CA ALA A 735 -23.10 2.03 -24.98
C ALA A 735 -22.57 0.70 -24.42
N VAL A 736 -22.55 -0.36 -25.23
CA VAL A 736 -22.11 -1.71 -24.84
C VAL A 736 -20.64 -1.72 -24.45
N VAL A 737 -19.75 -1.18 -25.30
CA VAL A 737 -18.31 -1.16 -25.01
C VAL A 737 -18.00 -0.26 -23.80
N SER A 738 -18.76 0.83 -23.59
CA SER A 738 -18.59 1.69 -22.41
C SER A 738 -18.87 0.97 -21.09
N VAL A 739 -19.76 -0.04 -21.05
CA VAL A 739 -19.96 -0.86 -19.83
C VAL A 739 -18.67 -1.62 -19.50
N ILE A 740 -18.07 -2.28 -20.48
CA ILE A 740 -16.85 -3.10 -20.31
C ILE A 740 -15.68 -2.21 -19.88
N LEU A 741 -15.48 -1.07 -20.56
CA LEU A 741 -14.44 -0.11 -20.23
C LEU A 741 -14.64 0.49 -18.83
N MET A 742 -15.89 0.76 -18.41
CA MET A 742 -16.18 1.25 -17.07
C MET A 742 -15.97 0.17 -16.00
N TRP A 743 -16.30 -1.10 -16.27
CA TRP A 743 -15.98 -2.21 -15.36
C TRP A 743 -14.48 -2.32 -15.12
N TRP A 744 -13.69 -2.31 -16.21
CA TRP A 744 -12.22 -2.29 -16.13
C TRP A 744 -11.71 -1.07 -15.37
N ARG A 745 -12.30 0.12 -15.59
CA ARG A 745 -11.93 1.37 -14.93
C ARG A 745 -12.23 1.41 -13.42
N LEU A 746 -13.20 0.61 -12.96
CA LEU A 746 -13.65 0.60 -11.55
C LEU A 746 -13.07 -0.57 -10.73
N TYR A 747 -12.89 -1.75 -11.33
CA TYR A 747 -12.66 -3.01 -10.61
C TYR A 747 -11.35 -3.74 -10.94
N LEU A 748 -10.54 -3.24 -11.88
CA LEU A 748 -9.17 -3.76 -12.03
C LEU A 748 -8.28 -3.33 -10.85
N PRO A 749 -7.29 -4.17 -10.44
CA PRO A 749 -6.30 -3.79 -9.43
C PRO A 749 -5.57 -2.49 -9.80
N PRO A 750 -5.19 -1.64 -8.81
CA PRO A 750 -4.62 -0.30 -9.06
C PRO A 750 -3.45 -0.24 -10.05
N ALA A 751 -2.62 -1.29 -10.10
CA ALA A 751 -1.55 -1.39 -11.10
C ALA A 751 -2.06 -1.22 -12.55
N PHE A 752 -3.14 -1.91 -12.92
CA PHE A 752 -3.68 -1.89 -14.29
C PHE A 752 -4.47 -0.62 -14.66
N PHE A 753 -4.53 0.38 -13.76
CA PHE A 753 -5.21 1.64 -13.99
C PHE A 753 -4.74 2.35 -15.27
N GLN A 754 -3.42 2.40 -15.52
CA GLN A 754 -2.87 3.07 -16.71
C GLN A 754 -3.31 2.38 -18.02
N ALA A 755 -3.38 1.04 -18.05
CA ALA A 755 -3.89 0.30 -19.20
C ALA A 755 -5.39 0.57 -19.43
N SER A 756 -6.20 0.42 -18.38
CA SER A 756 -7.65 0.66 -18.46
C SER A 756 -7.97 2.09 -18.92
N PHE A 757 -7.27 3.07 -18.35
CA PHE A 757 -7.38 4.47 -18.74
C PHE A 757 -7.03 4.71 -20.21
N MET A 758 -5.87 4.23 -20.70
CA MET A 758 -5.50 4.43 -22.11
C MET A 758 -6.39 3.64 -23.09
N THR A 759 -6.95 2.51 -22.65
CA THR A 759 -7.97 1.77 -23.41
C THR A 759 -9.19 2.65 -23.65
N ALA A 760 -9.74 3.25 -22.58
CA ALA A 760 -10.90 4.12 -22.67
C ALA A 760 -10.63 5.43 -23.44
N VAL A 761 -9.46 6.06 -23.25
CA VAL A 761 -9.04 7.24 -24.02
C VAL A 761 -8.94 6.91 -25.52
N THR A 762 -8.26 5.83 -25.88
CA THR A 762 -8.03 5.48 -27.28
C THR A 762 -9.34 5.12 -27.98
N PHE A 763 -10.23 4.41 -27.27
CA PHE A 763 -11.59 4.12 -27.72
C PHE A 763 -12.39 5.41 -28.03
N VAL A 764 -12.48 6.34 -27.08
CA VAL A 764 -13.22 7.61 -27.24
C VAL A 764 -12.63 8.46 -28.37
N LEU A 765 -11.30 8.49 -28.52
CA LEU A 765 -10.65 9.26 -29.59
C LEU A 765 -10.92 8.69 -30.98
N ILE A 766 -10.92 7.36 -31.16
CA ILE A 766 -11.20 6.76 -32.48
C ILE A 766 -12.66 6.98 -32.89
N ILE A 767 -13.61 6.83 -31.96
CA ILE A 767 -15.02 7.16 -32.21
C ILE A 767 -15.19 8.65 -32.53
N GLY A 768 -14.54 9.54 -31.76
CA GLY A 768 -14.54 10.98 -31.99
C GLY A 768 -14.03 11.36 -33.37
N PHE A 769 -12.79 10.99 -33.71
CA PHE A 769 -12.18 11.34 -35.01
C PHE A 769 -12.95 10.75 -36.19
N SER A 770 -13.42 9.50 -36.09
CA SER A 770 -14.19 8.86 -37.17
C SER A 770 -15.54 9.56 -37.41
N TRP A 771 -16.16 10.11 -36.36
CA TRP A 771 -17.38 10.90 -36.47
C TRP A 771 -17.10 12.32 -36.98
N ASP A 772 -16.13 13.01 -36.38
CA ASP A 772 -15.75 14.39 -36.74
C ASP A 772 -15.33 14.49 -38.22
N GLN A 773 -14.68 13.45 -38.78
CA GLN A 773 -14.24 13.36 -40.18
C GLN A 773 -15.32 13.72 -41.20
N ASN A 774 -16.58 13.36 -40.93
CA ASN A 774 -17.72 13.58 -41.84
C ASN A 774 -18.64 14.72 -41.40
N HIS A 775 -18.53 15.16 -40.14
CA HIS A 775 -19.47 16.10 -39.51
C HIS A 775 -18.87 17.48 -39.18
N ILE A 776 -17.54 17.64 -39.24
CA ILE A 776 -16.86 18.94 -39.04
C ILE A 776 -15.72 19.12 -40.07
N VAL A 777 -15.68 20.28 -40.72
CA VAL A 777 -14.59 20.65 -41.63
C VAL A 777 -13.37 21.12 -40.82
N GLN A 778 -12.29 20.32 -40.79
CA GLN A 778 -11.03 20.68 -40.15
C GLN A 778 -9.81 20.19 -40.95
N TYR A 779 -8.71 20.95 -40.96
CA TYR A 779 -7.43 20.51 -41.53
C TYR A 779 -6.81 19.36 -40.71
N GLY A 780 -6.25 18.35 -41.38
CA GLY A 780 -5.52 17.24 -40.76
C GLY A 780 -6.39 16.24 -39.98
N LEU A 781 -7.65 16.03 -40.34
CA LEU A 781 -8.48 15.01 -39.69
C LEU A 781 -7.82 13.61 -39.80
N PRO A 782 -7.78 12.79 -38.72
CA PRO A 782 -7.02 11.52 -38.72
C PRO A 782 -7.58 10.36 -39.58
N GLY A 783 -8.66 10.57 -40.34
CA GLY A 783 -9.34 9.51 -41.07
C GLY A 783 -10.35 8.72 -40.24
N VAL A 784 -10.84 7.61 -40.80
CA VAL A 784 -11.94 6.80 -40.24
C VAL A 784 -11.44 5.44 -39.76
N GLY A 785 -11.91 5.00 -38.59
CA GLY A 785 -11.74 3.63 -38.09
C GLY A 785 -10.29 3.18 -38.02
N TYR A 786 -9.88 2.33 -38.98
CA TYR A 786 -8.51 1.81 -39.08
C TYR A 786 -7.46 2.90 -39.29
N GLU A 787 -7.80 3.95 -40.05
CA GLU A 787 -6.86 5.03 -40.33
C GLU A 787 -6.58 5.86 -39.06
N ALA A 788 -7.63 6.22 -38.32
CA ALA A 788 -7.53 6.87 -37.02
C ALA A 788 -6.76 5.99 -36.02
N PHE A 789 -6.96 4.67 -36.05
CA PHE A 789 -6.24 3.73 -35.18
C PHE A 789 -4.73 3.70 -35.43
N TRP A 790 -4.27 3.46 -36.66
CA TRP A 790 -2.83 3.33 -36.90
C TRP A 790 -2.08 4.65 -36.70
N ARG A 791 -2.66 5.78 -37.14
CA ARG A 791 -2.10 7.13 -36.87
C ARG A 791 -2.00 7.38 -35.37
N ARG A 792 -3.04 7.01 -34.59
CA ARG A 792 -3.02 7.11 -33.12
C ARG A 792 -1.94 6.22 -32.50
N LEU A 793 -1.78 4.98 -32.95
CA LEU A 793 -0.73 4.08 -32.47
C LEU A 793 0.67 4.66 -32.69
N VAL A 794 0.94 5.23 -33.87
CA VAL A 794 2.22 5.89 -34.18
C VAL A 794 2.47 7.11 -33.28
N THR A 795 1.49 8.00 -33.08
CA THR A 795 1.68 9.16 -32.16
C THR A 795 1.94 8.74 -30.71
N VAL A 796 1.34 7.62 -30.25
CA VAL A 796 1.61 7.02 -28.94
C VAL A 796 3.03 6.46 -28.86
N LEU A 797 3.50 5.72 -29.88
CA LEU A 797 4.85 5.15 -29.91
C LEU A 797 5.94 6.23 -29.98
N VAL A 798 5.73 7.31 -30.76
CA VAL A 798 6.66 8.46 -30.82
C VAL A 798 6.74 9.17 -29.47
N GLY A 799 5.61 9.43 -28.83
CA GLY A 799 5.58 10.04 -27.49
C GLY A 799 6.23 9.14 -26.43
N ALA A 800 6.01 7.83 -26.49
CA ALA A 800 6.63 6.84 -25.62
C ALA A 800 8.17 6.79 -25.77
N ALA A 801 8.68 6.79 -27.01
CA ALA A 801 10.12 6.77 -27.30
C ALA A 801 10.81 8.06 -26.83
N ALA A 802 10.22 9.22 -27.10
CA ALA A 802 10.76 10.51 -26.64
C ALA A 802 10.77 10.62 -25.10
N ALA A 803 9.71 10.14 -24.43
CA ALA A 803 9.68 10.06 -22.98
C ALA A 803 10.81 9.15 -22.45
N LEU A 804 11.00 7.96 -23.01
CA LEU A 804 12.06 7.02 -22.61
C LEU A 804 13.46 7.66 -22.67
N ILE A 805 13.78 8.35 -23.77
CA ILE A 805 15.07 9.03 -23.95
C ILE A 805 15.30 10.10 -22.87
N VAL A 806 14.33 11.00 -22.68
CA VAL A 806 14.41 12.10 -21.69
C VAL A 806 14.37 11.59 -20.24
N GLN A 807 13.77 10.43 -20.01
CA GLN A 807 13.62 9.80 -18.71
C GLN A 807 14.91 9.08 -18.26
N ILE A 808 15.67 8.47 -19.18
CA ILE A 808 16.99 7.87 -18.91
C ILE A 808 18.04 8.96 -18.64
N PHE A 809 18.13 9.96 -19.52
CA PHE A 809 19.14 11.02 -19.41
C PHE A 809 18.80 12.03 -18.29
N PRO A 810 19.77 12.63 -17.57
CA PRO A 810 21.19 12.27 -17.51
C PRO A 810 21.48 11.14 -16.50
N LYS A 811 20.54 10.81 -15.61
CA LYS A 811 20.58 9.63 -14.71
C LYS A 811 19.18 9.07 -14.47
N PRO A 812 18.96 7.75 -14.53
CA PRO A 812 17.65 7.15 -14.25
C PRO A 812 17.28 7.29 -12.75
N PRO A 813 16.07 7.76 -12.40
CA PRO A 813 15.59 7.85 -11.02
C PRO A 813 15.13 6.46 -10.53
N SER A 814 16.07 5.67 -10.04
CA SER A 814 15.79 4.29 -9.61
C SER A 814 14.80 4.22 -8.43
N ALA A 815 13.81 3.34 -8.55
CA ALA A 815 12.83 3.06 -7.50
C ALA A 815 13.43 2.20 -6.39
N THR A 816 14.23 1.18 -6.74
CA THR A 816 14.97 0.33 -5.80
C THR A 816 15.83 1.18 -4.85
N ARG A 817 16.52 2.21 -5.37
CA ARG A 817 17.31 3.15 -4.55
C ARG A 817 16.48 4.11 -3.71
N HIS A 818 15.28 4.49 -4.15
CA HIS A 818 14.34 5.25 -3.29
C HIS A 818 13.88 4.38 -2.12
N VAL A 819 13.45 3.15 -2.40
CA VAL A 819 13.01 2.18 -1.39
C VAL A 819 14.12 1.90 -0.37
N SER A 820 15.35 1.60 -0.81
CA SER A 820 16.46 1.31 0.13
C SER A 820 16.82 2.54 0.98
N LYS A 821 16.82 3.75 0.41
CA LYS A 821 16.99 5.01 1.16
C LYS A 821 15.84 5.27 2.13
N SER A 822 14.61 4.90 1.77
CA SER A 822 13.43 5.05 2.62
C SER A 822 13.48 4.08 3.80
N LEU A 823 13.77 2.80 3.56
CA LEU A 823 14.01 1.79 4.60
C LEU A 823 15.19 2.17 5.52
N ALA A 824 16.28 2.72 4.99
CA ALA A 824 17.36 3.28 5.80
C ALA A 824 16.90 4.45 6.70
N ASN A 825 16.06 5.35 6.18
CA ASN A 825 15.51 6.45 6.97
C ASN A 825 14.49 5.95 8.03
N THR A 826 13.72 4.90 7.74
CA THR A 826 12.91 4.19 8.72
C THR A 826 13.77 3.52 9.79
N MET A 827 14.87 2.84 9.42
CA MET A 827 15.80 2.21 10.35
C MET A 827 16.39 3.22 11.34
N ARG A 828 16.70 4.44 10.87
CA ARG A 828 17.06 5.56 11.75
C ARG A 828 15.93 5.92 12.70
N SER A 829 14.70 6.08 12.20
CA SER A 829 13.54 6.38 13.06
C SER A 829 13.30 5.29 14.11
N LEU A 830 13.57 4.01 13.80
CA LEU A 830 13.52 2.92 14.77
C LEU A 830 14.64 3.02 15.80
N ASN A 831 15.84 3.46 15.42
CA ASN A 831 16.94 3.72 16.34
C ASN A 831 16.62 4.91 17.27
N ASP A 832 16.03 5.98 16.73
CA ASP A 832 15.50 7.11 17.50
C ASP A 832 14.35 6.67 18.44
N HIS A 833 13.51 5.72 18.04
CA HIS A 833 12.47 5.13 18.90
C HIS A 833 13.06 4.25 20.00
N HIS A 834 14.13 3.49 19.73
CA HIS A 834 14.87 2.74 20.75
C HIS A 834 15.57 3.68 21.74
N ALA A 835 16.17 4.78 21.28
CA ALA A 835 16.70 5.84 22.15
C ALA A 835 15.62 6.47 23.02
N LEU A 836 14.44 6.77 22.46
CA LEU A 836 13.31 7.31 23.20
C LEU A 836 12.77 6.29 24.23
N LEU A 837 12.70 5.00 23.87
CA LEU A 837 12.35 3.91 24.76
C LEU A 837 13.28 3.86 25.97
N VAL A 838 14.59 3.74 25.76
CA VAL A 838 15.58 3.72 26.85
C VAL A 838 15.44 4.98 27.71
N SER A 839 15.28 6.16 27.11
CA SER A 839 15.12 7.41 27.86
C SER A 839 13.84 7.50 28.70
N GLN A 840 12.75 6.84 28.30
CA GLN A 840 11.52 6.77 29.11
C GLN A 840 11.66 5.78 30.27
N TRP A 841 12.21 4.60 30.00
CA TRP A 841 12.41 3.57 31.02
C TRP A 841 13.51 3.95 32.03
N SER A 842 14.43 4.85 31.69
CA SER A 842 15.47 5.35 32.58
C SER A 842 15.06 6.55 33.46
N HIS A 843 13.88 7.14 33.30
CA HIS A 843 13.47 8.33 34.05
C HIS A 843 12.76 7.97 35.37
N PRO A 844 13.23 8.47 36.53
CA PRO A 844 12.45 8.43 37.76
C PRO A 844 11.16 9.25 37.57
N ARG A 845 10.00 8.59 37.66
CA ARG A 845 8.70 9.27 37.64
C ARG A 845 8.58 10.20 38.85
N PHE A 846 8.29 11.47 38.59
CA PHE A 846 7.47 12.29 39.49
C PHE A 846 5.98 11.93 39.26
N ASP A 847 5.10 12.22 40.22
CA ASP A 847 3.70 11.73 40.29
C ASP A 847 2.70 12.31 39.27
N GLY A 848 3.14 12.59 38.05
CA GLY A 848 2.28 12.78 36.88
C GLY A 848 2.27 11.52 36.02
N HIS A 849 1.08 10.94 35.75
CA HIS A 849 0.93 9.99 34.64
C HIS A 849 1.24 10.73 33.33
N ASP A 850 2.40 10.51 32.71
CA ASP A 850 2.76 11.09 31.41
C ASP A 850 2.05 10.36 30.24
N VAL A 851 0.72 10.37 30.28
CA VAL A 851 -0.15 9.85 29.21
C VAL A 851 0.13 10.54 27.88
N GLY A 852 0.57 11.81 27.92
CA GLY A 852 0.97 12.59 26.75
C GLY A 852 2.22 12.05 26.05
N GLY A 853 3.20 11.56 26.81
CA GLY A 853 4.38 10.87 26.28
C GLY A 853 4.02 9.56 25.57
N ALA A 854 3.20 8.73 26.20
CA ALA A 854 2.80 7.42 25.66
C ALA A 854 1.88 7.54 24.42
N ALA A 855 0.86 8.39 24.48
CA ALA A 855 -0.05 8.60 23.35
C ALA A 855 0.66 9.23 22.14
N ALA A 856 1.68 10.07 22.36
CA ALA A 856 2.55 10.55 21.29
C ALA A 856 3.39 9.40 20.69
N ALA A 857 4.02 8.56 21.53
CA ALA A 857 4.80 7.42 21.07
C ALA A 857 3.96 6.41 20.25
N GLU A 858 2.74 6.09 20.69
CA GLU A 858 1.79 5.26 19.95
C GLU A 858 1.46 5.87 18.58
N HIS A 859 1.11 7.16 18.52
CA HIS A 859 0.84 7.86 17.26
C HIS A 859 2.04 7.85 16.30
N ILE A 860 3.27 8.00 16.80
CA ILE A 860 4.48 7.98 15.98
C ILE A 860 4.74 6.56 15.44
N SER A 861 4.59 5.52 16.28
CA SER A 861 4.70 4.12 15.84
C SER A 861 3.64 3.78 14.78
N LEU A 862 2.39 4.22 14.95
CA LEU A 862 1.35 4.06 13.93
C LEU A 862 1.73 4.73 12.60
N LYS A 863 2.15 6.01 12.60
CA LYS A 863 2.56 6.73 11.37
C LYS A 863 3.77 6.08 10.69
N LEU A 864 4.73 5.52 11.45
CA LEU A 864 5.86 4.79 10.88
C LEU A 864 5.44 3.43 10.29
N GLY A 865 4.47 2.76 10.92
CA GLY A 865 3.85 1.54 10.41
C GLY A 865 3.08 1.78 9.11
N GLU A 866 2.33 2.87 9.03
CA GLU A 866 1.63 3.33 7.83
C GLU A 866 2.60 3.54 6.66
N ASN A 867 3.67 4.33 6.85
CA ASN A 867 4.71 4.56 5.85
C ASN A 867 5.35 3.25 5.34
N LEU A 868 5.64 2.31 6.25
CA LEU A 868 6.19 0.98 5.93
C LEU A 868 5.22 0.08 5.14
N ILE A 869 3.92 0.37 5.18
CA ILE A 869 2.92 -0.33 4.37
C ILE A 869 2.85 0.29 2.97
N ASP A 870 3.00 1.60 2.81
CA ASP A 870 2.97 2.27 1.49
C ASP A 870 4.13 1.80 0.59
N LEU A 871 5.31 1.58 1.17
CA LEU A 871 6.44 0.99 0.45
C LEU A 871 6.14 -0.37 -0.20
N THR A 872 5.16 -1.13 0.29
CA THR A 872 4.77 -2.43 -0.29
C THR A 872 4.34 -2.30 -1.76
N GLY A 873 3.64 -1.21 -2.11
CA GLY A 873 3.23 -0.93 -3.49
C GLY A 873 4.44 -0.72 -4.39
N ALA A 874 5.34 0.18 -4.01
CA ALA A 874 6.58 0.45 -4.72
C ALA A 874 7.47 -0.81 -4.86
N ILE A 875 7.64 -1.57 -3.77
CA ILE A 875 8.43 -2.82 -3.79
C ILE A 875 7.84 -3.85 -4.76
N SER A 876 6.51 -3.96 -4.85
CA SER A 876 5.85 -4.91 -5.77
C SER A 876 6.17 -4.67 -7.25
N LEU A 877 6.48 -3.43 -7.64
CA LEU A 877 6.79 -3.04 -9.01
C LEU A 877 8.27 -3.22 -9.40
N LEU A 878 9.18 -3.42 -8.43
CA LEU A 878 10.62 -3.54 -8.67
C LEU A 878 11.02 -4.73 -9.55
N LYS A 879 10.18 -5.76 -9.67
CA LYS A 879 10.40 -6.93 -10.55
C LYS A 879 10.59 -6.57 -12.04
N ILE A 880 10.24 -5.34 -12.44
CA ILE A 880 10.31 -4.83 -13.81
C ILE A 880 11.42 -3.76 -13.94
N GLU A 881 12.09 -3.38 -12.85
CA GLU A 881 13.19 -2.41 -12.88
C GLU A 881 14.54 -3.08 -13.16
N ILE A 882 15.34 -2.49 -14.05
CA ILE A 882 16.77 -2.80 -14.16
C ILE A 882 17.50 -2.10 -12.99
N SER A 883 17.58 -2.78 -11.84
CA SER A 883 18.23 -2.27 -10.64
C SER A 883 19.73 -2.01 -10.87
N THR A 884 20.22 -0.86 -10.42
CA THR A 884 21.67 -0.54 -10.35
C THR A 884 22.23 -0.74 -8.94
N THR A 885 21.57 -1.55 -8.12
CA THR A 885 21.88 -1.81 -6.70
C THR A 885 21.71 -3.29 -6.39
N PRO A 886 22.49 -3.87 -5.45
CA PRO A 886 22.45 -5.31 -5.14
C PRO A 886 21.16 -5.80 -4.46
N PHE A 887 20.17 -4.92 -4.26
CA PHE A 887 18.92 -5.24 -3.57
C PHE A 887 17.84 -5.79 -4.51
N ASP A 888 17.52 -7.07 -4.35
CA ASP A 888 16.35 -7.74 -4.94
C ASP A 888 15.03 -7.38 -4.25
N GLN A 889 13.93 -7.48 -5.01
CA GLN A 889 12.55 -7.33 -4.52
C GLN A 889 12.26 -8.15 -3.24
N LYS A 890 12.70 -9.42 -3.19
CA LYS A 890 12.44 -10.32 -2.04
C LYS A 890 13.06 -9.79 -0.75
N ILE A 891 14.28 -9.26 -0.85
CA ILE A 891 15.07 -8.77 0.29
C ILE A 891 14.42 -7.47 0.82
N LEU A 892 13.99 -6.59 -0.08
CA LEU A 892 13.33 -5.35 0.29
C LEU A 892 11.93 -5.59 0.89
N LEU A 893 11.20 -6.63 0.46
CA LEU A 893 9.98 -7.07 1.15
C LEU A 893 10.28 -7.56 2.57
N SER A 894 11.23 -8.47 2.76
CA SER A 894 11.50 -9.01 4.10
C SER A 894 12.15 -7.97 5.02
N THR A 895 12.99 -7.06 4.51
CA THR A 895 13.49 -5.89 5.27
C THR A 895 12.33 -5.00 5.72
N ARG A 896 11.38 -4.70 4.83
CA ARG A 896 10.16 -3.93 5.16
C ARG A 896 9.31 -4.63 6.22
N GLU A 897 9.20 -5.96 6.17
CA GLU A 897 8.49 -6.79 7.15
C GLU A 897 9.18 -6.77 8.52
N LYS A 898 10.50 -7.00 8.55
CA LYS A 898 11.32 -6.94 9.77
C LYS A 898 11.27 -5.55 10.40
N CYS A 899 11.46 -4.47 9.62
CA CYS A 899 11.28 -3.10 10.12
C CYS A 899 9.86 -2.82 10.66
N HIS A 900 8.82 -3.43 10.08
CA HIS A 900 7.44 -3.29 10.55
C HIS A 900 7.24 -4.03 11.88
N ALA A 901 7.73 -5.26 12.02
CA ALA A 901 7.71 -6.01 13.28
C ALA A 901 8.49 -5.27 14.39
N MET A 902 9.71 -4.79 14.11
CA MET A 902 10.49 -3.95 15.04
C MET A 902 9.71 -2.72 15.52
N ASN A 903 9.02 -2.03 14.61
CA ASN A 903 8.17 -0.89 14.95
C ASN A 903 7.02 -1.28 15.89
N GLN A 904 6.37 -2.42 15.65
CA GLN A 904 5.27 -2.92 16.48
C GLN A 904 5.76 -3.32 17.88
N TYR A 905 6.93 -3.96 18.00
CA TYR A 905 7.53 -4.31 19.29
C TYR A 905 7.96 -3.07 20.10
N LEU A 906 8.71 -2.14 19.48
CA LEU A 906 9.10 -0.88 20.12
C LEU A 906 7.87 -0.05 20.54
N GLY A 907 6.86 0.05 19.68
CA GLY A 907 5.59 0.73 20.00
C GLY A 907 4.86 0.10 21.19
N LYS A 908 4.85 -1.24 21.29
CA LYS A 908 4.24 -1.93 22.45
C LYS A 908 5.03 -1.70 23.74
N LEU A 909 6.36 -1.69 23.69
CA LEU A 909 7.24 -1.38 24.83
C LEU A 909 7.08 0.08 25.29
N LEU A 910 6.87 1.02 24.36
CA LEU A 910 6.58 2.43 24.66
C LEU A 910 5.20 2.64 25.29
N VAL A 911 4.20 1.81 24.97
CA VAL A 911 2.90 1.82 25.67
C VAL A 911 2.99 1.15 27.06
N LEU A 912 3.87 0.17 27.23
CA LEU A 912 4.12 -0.47 28.52
C LEU A 912 4.93 0.42 29.48
N SER A 913 5.77 1.34 28.98
CA SER A 913 6.49 2.34 29.80
C SER A 913 5.56 3.22 30.66
N ALA A 914 4.33 3.43 30.23
CA ALA A 914 3.31 4.17 30.97
C ALA A 914 2.46 3.28 31.89
N ASN A 915 2.08 2.09 31.44
CA ASN A 915 1.11 1.25 32.13
C ASN A 915 1.70 0.27 33.15
N LEU A 916 2.94 -0.18 32.98
CA LEU A 916 3.57 -1.16 33.88
C LEU A 916 4.00 -0.49 35.21
N PRO A 917 3.83 -1.13 36.39
CA PRO A 917 4.34 -0.62 37.66
C PRO A 917 5.86 -0.50 37.69
N LYS A 918 6.40 0.48 38.43
CA LYS A 918 7.85 0.75 38.44
C LYS A 918 8.70 -0.46 38.83
N HIS A 919 8.29 -1.23 39.86
CA HIS A 919 9.06 -2.40 40.30
C HIS A 919 9.22 -3.46 39.20
N LEU A 920 8.22 -3.62 38.33
CA LEU A 920 8.31 -4.49 37.15
C LEU A 920 9.08 -3.82 36.00
N GLN A 921 9.06 -2.49 35.88
CA GLN A 921 9.90 -1.79 34.90
C GLN A 921 11.39 -1.95 35.21
N ASP A 922 11.77 -1.69 36.45
CA ASP A 922 13.14 -1.87 36.96
C ASP A 922 13.58 -3.34 36.75
N ARG A 923 12.69 -4.32 36.98
CA ARG A 923 12.93 -5.75 36.74
C ARG A 923 13.03 -6.14 35.25
N VAL A 924 12.34 -5.49 34.31
CA VAL A 924 12.61 -5.71 32.86
C VAL A 924 13.95 -5.10 32.49
N ALA A 925 14.25 -3.91 33.00
CA ALA A 925 15.49 -3.20 32.72
C ALA A 925 16.74 -4.00 33.14
N GLN A 926 16.66 -4.65 34.30
CA GLN A 926 17.69 -5.55 34.81
C GLN A 926 17.70 -6.90 34.08
N ASN A 927 16.57 -7.61 34.02
CA ASN A 927 16.54 -8.97 33.48
C ASN A 927 16.85 -9.08 31.98
N VAL A 928 16.55 -8.04 31.19
CA VAL A 928 16.70 -8.07 29.72
C VAL A 928 17.73 -7.05 29.21
N GLY A 929 18.47 -6.39 30.11
CA GLY A 929 19.53 -5.43 29.78
C GLY A 929 19.06 -4.17 29.04
N LEU A 930 17.77 -3.84 29.09
CA LEU A 930 17.15 -2.77 28.28
C LEU A 930 17.79 -1.38 28.52
N ILE A 931 18.31 -1.13 29.72
CA ILE A 931 18.94 0.16 30.11
C ILE A 931 20.47 0.03 30.20
N GLU A 932 21.04 -1.18 30.05
CA GLU A 932 22.47 -1.40 30.21
C GLU A 932 23.26 -0.73 29.06
N ASN A 933 24.19 0.16 29.41
CA ASN A 933 24.98 0.95 28.44
C ASN A 933 25.64 0.08 27.34
N ARG A 934 26.08 -1.14 27.66
CA ARG A 934 26.67 -2.08 26.69
C ARG A 934 25.63 -2.64 25.72
N SER A 935 24.51 -3.13 26.25
CA SER A 935 23.38 -3.64 25.44
C SER A 935 22.83 -2.54 24.52
N VAL A 936 22.52 -1.38 25.09
CA VAL A 936 22.02 -0.21 24.34
C VAL A 936 23.03 0.23 23.27
N GLY A 937 24.31 0.29 23.61
CA GLY A 937 25.39 0.62 22.66
C GLY A 937 25.50 -0.38 21.51
N ASN A 938 25.42 -1.68 21.79
CA ASN A 938 25.44 -2.74 20.78
C ASN A 938 24.24 -2.62 19.83
N VAL A 939 23.02 -2.55 20.36
CA VAL A 939 21.78 -2.42 19.57
C VAL A 939 21.83 -1.19 18.67
N MET A 940 22.13 -0.01 19.23
CA MET A 940 22.21 1.23 18.46
C MET A 940 23.28 1.19 17.36
N SER A 941 24.40 0.51 17.60
CA SER A 941 25.49 0.35 16.64
C SER A 941 25.11 -0.57 15.50
N VAL A 942 24.52 -1.75 15.78
CA VAL A 942 24.04 -2.69 14.75
C VAL A 942 22.96 -2.02 13.89
N MET A 943 22.01 -1.32 14.52
CA MET A 943 20.98 -0.56 13.80
C MET A 943 21.58 0.54 12.90
N ALA A 944 22.63 1.24 13.34
CA ALA A 944 23.32 2.24 12.54
C ALA A 944 24.15 1.65 11.38
N ILE A 945 24.74 0.46 11.54
CA ILE A 945 25.45 -0.26 10.46
C ILE A 945 24.44 -0.71 9.39
N ILE A 946 23.29 -1.25 9.77
CA ILE A 946 22.19 -1.59 8.86
C ILE A 946 21.68 -0.33 8.14
N GLU A 947 21.49 0.78 8.87
CA GLU A 947 21.07 2.08 8.32
C GLU A 947 22.05 2.62 7.26
N SER A 948 23.35 2.38 7.45
CA SER A 948 24.40 2.71 6.47
C SER A 948 24.33 1.78 5.24
N SER A 949 24.29 0.47 5.47
CA SER A 949 24.31 -0.56 4.41
C SER A 949 23.09 -0.44 3.48
N LEU A 950 21.88 -0.21 4.03
CA LEU A 950 20.67 0.04 3.24
C LEU A 950 20.74 1.32 2.38
N ARG A 951 21.48 2.36 2.82
CA ARG A 951 21.63 3.61 2.05
C ARG A 951 22.75 3.55 1.01
N THR A 952 23.79 2.77 1.26
CA THR A 952 25.00 2.68 0.41
C THR A 952 24.98 1.50 -0.55
N GLY A 953 24.35 0.38 -0.17
CA GLY A 953 24.53 -0.92 -0.80
C GLY A 953 25.87 -1.58 -0.46
N SER A 954 26.54 -1.15 0.61
CA SER A 954 27.82 -1.76 1.05
C SER A 954 27.59 -3.01 1.93
N PRO A 955 28.48 -4.00 1.88
CA PRO A 955 28.39 -5.21 2.72
C PRO A 955 28.49 -4.89 4.22
N LEU A 956 28.04 -5.81 5.07
CA LEU A 956 28.21 -5.69 6.51
C LEU A 956 29.56 -6.28 6.95
N PRO A 957 30.13 -5.86 8.10
CA PRO A 957 31.28 -6.53 8.68
C PRO A 957 30.95 -7.98 9.07
N GLU A 958 31.92 -8.90 8.92
CA GLU A 958 31.82 -10.28 9.42
C GLU A 958 31.53 -10.26 10.93
N ARG A 959 32.41 -9.60 11.71
CA ARG A 959 32.28 -9.50 13.16
C ARG A 959 31.49 -8.26 13.58
N MET A 960 30.33 -8.51 14.18
CA MET A 960 29.45 -7.53 14.83
C MET A 960 29.00 -8.10 16.19
N PRO A 961 28.47 -7.29 17.12
CA PRO A 961 27.92 -7.79 18.39
C PRO A 961 26.53 -8.42 18.17
N VAL A 962 26.51 -9.53 17.44
CA VAL A 962 25.35 -10.29 16.95
C VAL A 962 25.69 -11.79 17.11
N PRO A 963 24.82 -12.64 17.67
CA PRO A 963 23.42 -12.36 18.01
C PRO A 963 23.24 -11.48 19.26
N LEU A 964 22.36 -10.49 19.14
CA LEU A 964 21.90 -9.64 20.24
C LEU A 964 21.05 -10.45 21.23
N VAL A 965 20.25 -11.41 20.75
CA VAL A 965 19.46 -12.32 21.61
C VAL A 965 20.38 -13.18 22.48
N GLU A 966 21.46 -13.73 21.93
CA GLU A 966 22.43 -14.53 22.66
C GLU A 966 23.20 -13.67 23.67
N SER A 967 23.66 -12.48 23.25
CA SER A 967 24.31 -11.52 24.13
C SER A 967 23.43 -11.12 25.33
N CYS A 968 22.13 -10.91 25.09
CA CYS A 968 21.13 -10.62 26.12
C CYS A 968 20.90 -11.81 27.06
N PHE A 969 20.77 -13.02 26.50
CA PHE A 969 20.59 -14.24 27.30
C PHE A 969 21.81 -14.54 28.18
N LEU A 970 23.03 -14.38 27.67
CA LEU A 970 24.26 -14.56 28.44
C LEU A 970 24.39 -13.52 29.57
N ALA A 971 24.05 -12.25 29.32
CA ALA A 971 24.00 -11.23 30.36
C ALA A 971 22.97 -11.58 31.45
N TRP A 972 21.77 -12.00 31.07
CA TRP A 972 20.75 -12.47 32.02
C TRP A 972 21.23 -13.68 32.84
N PHE A 973 21.81 -14.68 32.17
CA PHE A 973 22.27 -15.95 32.74
C PHE A 973 23.33 -15.74 33.84
N VAL A 974 24.25 -14.78 33.63
CA VAL A 974 25.33 -14.42 34.56
C VAL A 974 24.84 -13.54 35.70
N HIS A 975 23.91 -12.60 35.46
CA HIS A 975 23.48 -11.65 36.50
C HIS A 975 22.40 -12.17 37.46
N HIS A 976 21.67 -13.24 37.13
CA HIS A 976 20.49 -13.68 37.89
C HIS A 976 20.56 -15.15 38.31
N GLU A 977 21.30 -15.47 39.38
CA GLU A 977 21.34 -16.85 39.94
C GLU A 977 19.95 -17.37 40.33
N ARG A 978 19.12 -16.52 40.95
CA ARG A 978 17.74 -16.82 41.35
C ARG A 978 16.74 -16.07 40.46
N ALA A 979 15.83 -16.80 39.84
CA ALA A 979 14.68 -16.23 39.14
C ALA A 979 13.47 -16.18 40.07
N GLU A 980 13.17 -15.00 40.62
CA GLU A 980 12.05 -14.78 41.54
C GLU A 980 10.69 -14.91 40.83
N LEU A 981 10.22 -16.15 40.65
CA LEU A 981 8.87 -16.47 40.19
C LEU A 981 8.11 -17.10 41.37
N SER A 982 6.98 -16.49 41.74
CA SER A 982 6.04 -17.06 42.71
C SER A 982 4.66 -17.25 42.08
N VAL A 983 3.88 -18.18 42.63
CA VAL A 983 2.49 -18.44 42.21
C VAL A 983 1.62 -17.18 42.31
N GLU A 984 1.86 -16.32 43.30
CA GLU A 984 1.17 -15.03 43.45
C GLU A 984 1.51 -14.05 42.32
N LEU A 985 2.79 -13.96 41.94
CA LEU A 985 3.22 -13.15 40.80
C LEU A 985 2.54 -13.63 39.51
N VAL A 986 2.50 -14.94 39.29
CA VAL A 986 1.86 -15.58 38.11
C VAL A 986 0.37 -15.27 38.02
N ARG A 987 -0.36 -15.16 39.15
CA ARG A 987 -1.76 -14.73 39.17
C ARG A 987 -1.97 -13.24 38.88
N SER A 988 -0.94 -12.40 39.02
CA SER A 988 -1.08 -10.95 38.84
C SER A 988 -1.18 -10.53 37.36
N ARG A 989 -2.12 -9.62 37.07
CA ARG A 989 -2.24 -9.01 35.72
C ARG A 989 -0.96 -8.27 35.32
N GLU A 990 -0.30 -7.65 36.29
CA GLU A 990 0.90 -6.85 36.08
C GLU A 990 2.06 -7.72 35.60
N TYR A 991 2.21 -8.95 36.14
CA TYR A 991 3.22 -9.90 35.70
C TYR A 991 2.98 -10.44 34.27
N ARG A 992 1.73 -10.56 33.81
CA ARG A 992 1.46 -10.87 32.39
C ARG A 992 1.90 -9.74 31.47
N GLN A 993 1.72 -8.48 31.89
CA GLN A 993 2.20 -7.32 31.14
C GLN A 993 3.74 -7.21 31.15
N TYR A 994 4.39 -7.63 32.24
CA TYR A 994 5.83 -7.89 32.28
C TYR A 994 6.26 -9.00 31.29
N CYS A 995 5.55 -10.13 31.22
CA CYS A 995 5.83 -11.20 30.26
C CYS A 995 5.71 -10.70 28.80
N VAL A 996 4.71 -9.88 28.50
CA VAL A 996 4.56 -9.22 27.19
C VAL A 996 5.69 -8.23 26.91
N ALA A 997 6.23 -7.53 27.91
CA ALA A 997 7.40 -6.67 27.75
C ALA A 997 8.67 -7.47 27.40
N VAL A 998 8.98 -8.51 28.20
CA VAL A 998 10.15 -9.38 27.97
C VAL A 998 10.07 -10.04 26.59
N SER A 999 8.91 -10.62 26.24
CA SER A 999 8.65 -11.23 24.93
C SER A 999 8.79 -10.23 23.77
N ALA A 1000 8.29 -8.99 23.91
CA ALA A 1000 8.39 -7.99 22.87
C ALA A 1000 9.84 -7.51 22.64
N TYR A 1001 10.65 -7.34 23.69
CA TYR A 1001 12.04 -6.91 23.53
C TYR A 1001 12.91 -8.04 22.96
N LEU A 1002 12.76 -9.28 23.43
CA LEU A 1002 13.46 -10.43 22.84
C LEU A 1002 13.10 -10.63 21.36
N SER A 1003 11.83 -10.46 20.99
CA SER A 1003 11.39 -10.54 19.58
C SER A 1003 11.92 -9.37 18.73
N PHE A 1004 12.07 -8.17 19.32
CA PHE A 1004 12.74 -7.04 18.68
C PHE A 1004 14.22 -7.35 18.40
N LEU A 1005 14.97 -7.87 19.38
CA LEU A 1005 16.36 -8.29 19.18
C LEU A 1005 16.49 -9.39 18.12
N ALA A 1006 15.64 -10.42 18.18
CA ALA A 1006 15.61 -11.50 17.18
C ALA A 1006 15.33 -10.97 15.77
N THR A 1007 14.45 -9.97 15.62
CA THR A 1007 14.16 -9.34 14.33
C THR A 1007 15.34 -8.52 13.79
N VAL A 1008 16.19 -7.96 14.66
CA VAL A 1008 17.44 -7.29 14.25
C VAL A 1008 18.49 -8.32 13.83
N ASP A 1009 18.66 -9.41 14.59
CA ASP A 1009 19.58 -10.51 14.27
C ASP A 1009 19.20 -11.15 12.91
N ASP A 1010 17.91 -11.44 12.70
CA ASP A 1010 17.37 -11.93 11.43
C ASP A 1010 17.60 -10.94 10.26
N LEU A 1011 17.55 -9.63 10.51
CA LEU A 1011 17.80 -8.60 9.49
C LEU A 1011 19.29 -8.53 9.12
N VAL A 1012 20.19 -8.79 10.07
CA VAL A 1012 21.62 -8.95 9.81
C VAL A 1012 21.88 -10.20 8.96
N GLU A 1013 21.22 -11.32 9.27
CA GLU A 1013 21.36 -12.59 8.53
C GLU A 1013 20.90 -12.43 7.06
N ASP A 1014 19.72 -11.84 6.83
CA ASP A 1014 19.20 -11.46 5.49
C ASP A 1014 20.18 -10.60 4.68
N LEU A 1015 20.75 -9.57 5.31
CA LEU A 1015 21.60 -8.59 4.62
C LEU A 1015 23.03 -9.10 4.38
N LYS A 1016 23.59 -9.91 5.29
CA LYS A 1016 24.85 -10.63 5.06
C LYS A 1016 24.74 -11.62 3.91
N GLY A 1017 23.65 -12.40 3.86
CA GLY A 1017 23.40 -13.38 2.80
C GLY A 1017 23.15 -12.78 1.40
N THR A 1018 23.13 -11.45 1.26
CA THR A 1018 22.73 -10.77 0.02
C THR A 1018 23.67 -9.64 -0.41
N LEU A 1019 24.27 -8.92 0.54
CA LEU A 1019 25.34 -7.95 0.28
C LEU A 1019 26.74 -8.58 0.44
N GLY A 1020 26.82 -9.77 1.03
CA GLY A 1020 28.08 -10.39 1.45
C GLY A 1020 28.61 -9.82 2.75
N GLU A 1021 29.84 -10.23 3.09
CA GLU A 1021 30.56 -9.77 4.27
C GLU A 1021 31.84 -9.01 3.91
N THR A 1022 32.31 -8.18 4.84
CA THR A 1022 33.56 -7.41 4.73
C THR A 1022 34.39 -7.57 5.99
N HIS A 1023 35.69 -7.30 5.88
CA HIS A 1023 36.64 -7.41 6.99
C HIS A 1023 36.66 -8.81 7.63
N VAL A 1024 36.69 -9.86 6.80
CA VAL A 1024 36.80 -11.27 7.23
C VAL A 1024 38.07 -11.45 8.07
N VAL A 1025 37.92 -11.94 9.30
CA VAL A 1025 39.02 -12.05 10.27
C VAL A 1025 39.40 -13.51 10.45
N HIS A 1026 40.17 -14.03 9.49
CA HIS A 1026 40.77 -15.35 9.55
C HIS A 1026 41.60 -15.54 10.84
N ARG A 1027 41.44 -16.68 11.51
CA ARG A 1027 42.42 -17.13 12.51
C ARG A 1027 43.65 -17.63 11.75
N TRP A 1028 44.82 -17.02 11.99
CA TRP A 1028 46.04 -17.35 11.25
C TRP A 1028 46.56 -18.78 11.50
N ASN A 1029 46.06 -19.48 12.53
CA ASN A 1029 46.40 -20.87 12.81
C ASN A 1029 45.84 -21.84 11.75
N ASP A 1030 44.78 -21.47 11.05
CA ASP A 1030 44.11 -22.32 10.05
C ASP A 1030 44.71 -22.13 8.62
N VAL A 1031 45.84 -21.43 8.52
CA VAL A 1031 46.57 -21.19 7.26
C VAL A 1031 47.99 -21.76 7.37
N THR A 1032 48.10 -23.09 7.39
CA THR A 1032 49.38 -23.81 7.36
C THR A 1032 49.45 -24.79 6.18
N VAL A 1033 49.99 -24.27 5.07
CA VAL A 1033 50.33 -24.95 3.79
C VAL A 1033 49.12 -25.32 2.91
#